data_AF-A0A6L2R6I8-F1
#
_entry.id   AF-A0A6L2R6I8-F1
#
_cell.length_a   1.000
_cell.length_b   1.000
_cell.length_c   1.000
_cell.angle_alpha   90.00
_cell.angle_beta   90.00
_cell.angle_gamma   90.00
#
_symmetry.space_group_name_H-M   'P 1'
#
loop_
_entity.id
_entity.type
_entity.pdbx_description
1 polymer ?
#
loop_
_entity_poly.entity_id
_entity_poly.type
_entity_poly.pdbx_seq_one_letter_code
_entity_poly.pdbx_strand_id
1 'polypeptide(L)'
;MCSVLANAASRIISKRNIDRTMPFLRRKQTGSFYTSDDLTAAMIDDLIQCLPDHKRNTLYNLRFLEPCVGAGSFVFAYLLAALRFKFTQEQSHKLINNIYVCDINADAINSYSVALRDFALKYFGISLAEDYFATHVGGGLLFNLDSAMPRYTSIDSIFGNCMENSFDIIVTNPPYKNLKAERKHYQSIEAYNADRARYATVTEQAARHLHYSIHGVNNLFKLFFEEIFERYAAKDGIISLLVPSSILTDKTCEQLRRRIFATSGIKSIKVIGENSTVVDAQQALCALLIQKNVQFQTMEVCQNYGTLKAKAVTIETAKAIDKDLGHSILILDPSEYEKLRQLKKYPKIKELSFIVNMRGELDLTANKGAIVTQNTGYPLIRGRNIGYYQLLGMPTDEFVAPSFVKQSSKRCFIDGERLICQQIANMSKERRLTFAVIQKYNVLGNTCNFIAIKENKYDIDIYFMLGLLNSSIMNWYFKIQSSNNHINNYEIACFPVPVDFNCKSQIADLAKEYIADTNRTLLLDRIDELVKEAFCLNRIEIKMELPTFPDTTAFDKRVICAITEKQEKLSRGEILNHTTFKLSKLDLEMVRSVPQGGNWKNIPTETVAKSKRLEQITKTGGRTTLYGRIDYNKPGYTITTYFNRPGNGTYIHPVHDRVLSVREAARFQTFPDSYYFCGNKTQLLNQVGNAVPPLFAYQIAKKLIDEVGCERSLDLFCGAGGMTLGFKQAGIKSVLSTDIEPIACLTLKVNNPEIPVLCGNVTQEDIKAKILEATLANNVDMLCGGPPCQGFSMAGHRLSDDPRNQLVKDFIDIVRQVKPKILVLENVEGLLTFQGGAIYRLIHDMFSEIGYNTEGRLMQTHLFGVPQKRKRVIIMCIRDDAGLSASKLYPTPVTTDEHSQSTAREAISDLESVECGDGAKYDGAEYSNFVAMLKGEVTQDVFLRGLVGNSKRQNIPKFKQLLLFG
;
A
#
# COMPACT_ATOMS: atom_id res chain seq x y z
N MET A 1 7.86 23.13 -33.24
CA MET A 1 7.06 22.38 -34.24
C MET A 1 6.57 21.03 -33.71
N CYS A 2 7.41 20.19 -33.08
CA CYS A 2 6.98 18.93 -32.43
C CYS A 2 5.97 19.10 -31.29
N SER A 3 6.07 20.15 -30.46
CA SER A 3 5.09 20.44 -29.40
C SER A 3 3.73 20.94 -29.92
N VAL A 4 3.73 21.53 -31.12
CA VAL A 4 2.52 22.08 -31.78
C VAL A 4 1.73 20.96 -32.46
N LEU A 5 2.42 20.00 -33.08
CA LEU A 5 1.80 18.78 -33.63
C LEU A 5 1.27 17.84 -32.52
N ALA A 6 1.98 17.72 -31.40
CA ALA A 6 1.53 16.93 -30.24
C ALA A 6 0.27 17.52 -29.57
N ASN A 7 0.21 18.85 -29.39
CA ASN A 7 -0.98 19.53 -28.85
C ASN A 7 -2.17 19.55 -29.81
N ALA A 8 -1.92 19.58 -31.13
CA ALA A 8 -2.98 19.47 -32.14
C ALA A 8 -3.52 18.04 -32.24
N ALA A 9 -2.66 17.02 -32.09
CA ALA A 9 -3.03 15.61 -32.06
C ALA A 9 -3.86 15.25 -30.82
N SER A 10 -3.41 15.65 -29.63
CA SER A 10 -4.13 15.46 -28.35
C SER A 10 -5.58 15.99 -28.39
N ARG A 11 -5.81 17.16 -28.99
CA ARG A 11 -7.14 17.78 -29.13
C ARG A 11 -8.07 17.08 -30.13
N ILE A 12 -7.55 16.21 -31.00
CA ILE A 12 -8.32 15.52 -32.05
C ILE A 12 -8.78 14.15 -31.56
N ILE A 13 -7.94 13.46 -30.79
CA ILE A 13 -8.30 12.18 -30.19
C ILE A 13 -9.38 12.39 -29.11
N SER A 14 -9.32 13.50 -28.35
CA SER A 14 -10.31 13.84 -27.31
C SER A 14 -11.75 14.11 -27.79
N LYS A 15 -11.97 14.30 -29.11
CA LYS A 15 -13.31 14.62 -29.68
C LYS A 15 -14.15 13.38 -30.04
N ARG A 16 -13.61 12.16 -29.94
CA ARG A 16 -14.24 10.94 -30.45
C ARG A 16 -14.93 10.14 -29.34
N ASN A 17 -16.06 10.63 -28.83
CA ASN A 17 -16.85 9.99 -27.76
C ASN A 17 -18.04 9.18 -28.31
N ILE A 18 -17.80 8.04 -28.95
CA ILE A 18 -18.87 7.06 -29.27
C ILE A 18 -18.90 5.94 -28.24
N ASP A 19 -17.76 5.49 -27.72
CA ASP A 19 -17.73 4.38 -26.75
C ASP A 19 -18.36 4.71 -25.40
N ARG A 20 -18.61 6.00 -25.09
CA ARG A 20 -19.31 6.41 -23.87
C ARG A 20 -20.82 6.15 -23.90
N THR A 21 -21.42 5.88 -25.07
CA THR A 21 -22.88 5.74 -25.22
C THR A 21 -23.39 4.29 -25.17
N MET A 22 -22.53 3.27 -25.27
CA MET A 22 -22.97 1.87 -25.12
C MET A 22 -23.45 1.57 -23.70
N PRO A 23 -24.64 0.95 -23.51
CA PRO A 23 -25.13 0.54 -22.19
C PRO A 23 -24.16 -0.43 -21.48
N PHE A 24 -24.00 -0.27 -20.17
CA PHE A 24 -23.10 -1.09 -19.34
C PHE A 24 -23.27 -2.61 -19.51
N LEU A 25 -24.52 -3.08 -19.62
CA LEU A 25 -24.84 -4.49 -19.85
C LEU A 25 -24.32 -5.01 -21.20
N ARG A 26 -24.38 -4.19 -22.26
CA ARG A 26 -23.90 -4.55 -23.60
C ARG A 26 -22.37 -4.64 -23.63
N ARG A 27 -21.65 -3.71 -22.99
CA ARG A 27 -20.17 -3.76 -22.86
C ARG A 27 -19.70 -5.02 -22.14
N LYS A 28 -20.39 -5.44 -21.07
CA LYS A 28 -20.12 -6.69 -20.35
C LYS A 28 -20.47 -7.94 -21.16
N GLN A 29 -21.46 -7.85 -22.05
CA GLN A 29 -21.86 -8.95 -22.91
C GLN A 29 -20.87 -9.17 -24.07
N THR A 30 -20.44 -8.09 -24.74
CA THR A 30 -19.52 -8.11 -25.90
C THR A 30 -18.04 -8.13 -25.50
N GLY A 31 -17.68 -7.67 -24.30
CA GLY A 31 -16.29 -7.58 -23.83
C GLY A 31 -15.51 -6.41 -24.44
N SER A 32 -16.20 -5.38 -24.94
CA SER A 32 -15.61 -4.18 -25.57
C SER A 32 -15.29 -3.10 -24.51
N PHE A 33 -14.03 -2.66 -24.46
CA PHE A 33 -13.55 -1.67 -23.48
C PHE A 33 -12.73 -0.56 -24.15
N TYR A 34 -12.97 0.70 -23.76
CA TYR A 34 -12.24 1.86 -24.28
C TYR A 34 -10.82 1.91 -23.71
N THR A 35 -9.85 2.24 -24.57
CA THR A 35 -8.43 2.40 -24.24
C THR A 35 -8.06 3.87 -24.34
N SER A 36 -7.45 4.44 -23.28
CA SER A 36 -7.07 5.85 -23.28
C SER A 36 -6.02 6.18 -24.34
N ASP A 37 -6.10 7.41 -24.86
CA ASP A 37 -5.21 7.94 -25.89
C ASP A 37 -3.74 7.86 -25.48
N ASP A 38 -3.42 8.19 -24.23
CA ASP A 38 -2.05 8.14 -23.68
C ASP A 38 -1.47 6.72 -23.68
N LEU A 39 -2.28 5.70 -23.35
CA LEU A 39 -1.84 4.31 -23.40
C LEU A 39 -1.64 3.84 -24.84
N THR A 40 -2.58 4.18 -25.74
CA THR A 40 -2.43 3.81 -27.16
C THR A 40 -1.18 4.43 -27.78
N ALA A 41 -0.90 5.70 -27.50
CA ALA A 41 0.31 6.39 -27.95
C ALA A 41 1.57 5.72 -27.40
N ALA A 42 1.60 5.39 -26.11
CA ALA A 42 2.75 4.71 -25.50
C ALA A 42 3.01 3.32 -26.10
N MET A 43 1.95 2.51 -26.29
CA MET A 43 2.07 1.18 -26.89
C MET A 43 2.59 1.23 -28.34
N ILE A 44 2.15 2.24 -29.11
CA ILE A 44 2.65 2.47 -30.48
C ILE A 44 4.10 2.97 -30.46
N ASP A 45 4.45 3.87 -29.54
CA ASP A 45 5.81 4.38 -29.43
C ASP A 45 6.79 3.25 -29.05
N ASP A 46 6.45 2.37 -28.11
CA ASP A 46 7.25 1.19 -27.79
C ASP A 46 7.42 0.26 -29.01
N LEU A 47 6.32 0.04 -29.75
CA LEU A 47 6.30 -0.81 -30.94
C LEU A 47 7.24 -0.27 -32.02
N ILE A 48 7.13 1.02 -32.33
CA ILE A 48 7.98 1.67 -33.34
C ILE A 48 9.43 1.66 -32.88
N GLN A 49 9.72 1.88 -31.59
CA GLN A 49 11.07 1.80 -31.05
C GLN A 49 11.67 0.39 -31.09
N CYS A 50 10.84 -0.64 -31.08
CA CYS A 50 11.28 -2.04 -31.21
C CYS A 50 11.69 -2.41 -32.64
N LEU A 51 11.26 -1.65 -33.65
CA LEU A 51 11.67 -1.87 -35.04
C LEU A 51 13.16 -1.50 -35.24
N PRO A 52 13.90 -2.28 -36.04
CA PRO A 52 15.24 -1.88 -36.51
C PRO A 52 15.21 -0.53 -37.25
N ASP A 53 16.30 0.24 -37.17
CA ASP A 53 16.40 1.60 -37.75
C ASP A 53 15.98 1.68 -39.22
N HIS A 54 16.43 0.72 -40.04
CA HIS A 54 16.05 0.68 -41.45
C HIS A 54 14.54 0.49 -41.64
N LYS A 55 13.88 -0.34 -40.82
CA LYS A 55 12.42 -0.54 -40.85
C LYS A 55 11.66 0.68 -40.32
N ARG A 56 12.19 1.39 -39.32
CA ARG A 56 11.60 2.65 -38.80
C ARG A 56 11.55 3.73 -39.87
N ASN A 57 12.64 3.89 -40.63
CA ASN A 57 12.72 4.86 -41.71
C ASN A 57 11.90 4.47 -42.95
N THR A 58 11.53 3.19 -43.07
CA THR A 58 10.67 2.68 -44.14
C THR A 58 9.35 2.14 -43.60
N LEU A 59 8.77 2.79 -42.58
CA LEU A 59 7.53 2.36 -41.93
C LEU A 59 6.39 2.14 -42.94
N TYR A 60 6.36 2.96 -44.00
CA TYR A 60 5.42 2.87 -45.10
C TYR A 60 5.47 1.57 -45.91
N ASN A 61 6.49 0.73 -45.75
CA ASN A 61 6.57 -0.59 -46.38
C ASN A 61 5.97 -1.71 -45.52
N LEU A 62 5.66 -1.45 -44.25
CA LEU A 62 5.23 -2.48 -43.30
C LEU A 62 3.72 -2.59 -43.28
N ARG A 63 3.21 -3.82 -43.33
CA ARG A 63 1.78 -4.11 -43.22
C ARG A 63 1.32 -4.08 -41.77
N PHE A 64 0.30 -3.29 -41.49
CA PHE A 64 -0.26 -3.05 -40.18
C PHE A 64 -1.66 -3.68 -40.08
N LEU A 65 -1.93 -4.40 -38.98
CA LEU A 65 -3.26 -4.95 -38.69
C LEU A 65 -3.74 -4.55 -37.28
N GLU A 66 -4.98 -4.05 -37.21
CA GLU A 66 -5.75 -3.94 -35.97
C GLU A 66 -7.00 -4.84 -36.05
N PRO A 67 -6.97 -6.08 -35.53
CA PRO A 67 -8.06 -7.06 -35.69
C PRO A 67 -9.32 -6.77 -34.85
N CYS A 68 -9.27 -5.79 -33.95
CA CYS A 68 -10.42 -5.34 -33.13
C CYS A 68 -10.35 -3.80 -33.00
N VAL A 69 -10.68 -3.10 -34.09
CA VAL A 69 -10.37 -1.67 -34.25
C VAL A 69 -11.21 -0.74 -33.38
N GLY A 70 -12.47 -1.08 -33.10
CA GLY A 70 -13.40 -0.17 -32.44
C GLY A 70 -13.44 1.20 -33.14
N ALA A 71 -13.13 2.26 -32.39
CA ALA A 71 -13.05 3.63 -32.91
C ALA A 71 -11.70 3.97 -33.60
N GLY A 72 -10.74 3.04 -33.65
CA GLY A 72 -9.46 3.16 -34.35
C GLY A 72 -8.32 3.80 -33.59
N SER A 73 -8.37 3.85 -32.26
CA SER A 73 -7.38 4.58 -31.46
C SER A 73 -5.93 4.17 -31.74
N PHE A 74 -5.65 2.88 -31.94
CA PHE A 74 -4.28 2.43 -32.27
C PHE A 74 -3.86 2.80 -33.70
N VAL A 75 -4.73 2.67 -34.70
CA VAL A 75 -4.45 3.19 -36.07
C VAL A 75 -4.10 4.68 -36.04
N PHE A 76 -4.87 5.50 -35.33
CA PHE A 76 -4.61 6.94 -35.31
C PHE A 76 -3.32 7.28 -34.55
N ALA A 77 -3.03 6.59 -33.44
CA ALA A 77 -1.75 6.71 -32.75
C ALA A 77 -0.57 6.31 -33.67
N TYR A 78 -0.72 5.24 -34.46
CA TYR A 78 0.26 4.80 -35.46
C TYR A 78 0.51 5.86 -36.54
N LEU A 79 -0.56 6.39 -37.15
CA LEU A 79 -0.46 7.44 -38.17
C LEU A 79 0.16 8.73 -37.61
N LEU A 80 -0.17 9.11 -36.37
CA LEU A 80 0.41 10.27 -35.70
C LEU A 80 1.91 10.09 -35.44
N ALA A 81 2.34 8.89 -35.04
CA ALA A 81 3.75 8.58 -34.88
C ALA A 81 4.49 8.61 -36.24
N ALA A 82 3.85 8.14 -37.31
CA ALA A 82 4.39 8.16 -38.66
C ALA A 82 4.66 9.58 -39.19
N LEU A 83 3.86 10.59 -38.81
CA LEU A 83 4.09 11.99 -39.20
C LEU A 83 5.45 12.53 -38.75
N ARG A 84 6.08 11.93 -37.73
CA ARG A 84 7.40 12.33 -37.22
C ARG A 84 8.52 12.07 -38.24
N PHE A 85 8.31 11.15 -39.19
CA PHE A 85 9.32 10.74 -40.18
C PHE A 85 9.28 11.53 -41.49
N LYS A 86 8.32 12.45 -41.67
CA LYS A 86 8.21 13.36 -42.83
C LYS A 86 8.27 12.63 -44.20
N PHE A 87 7.46 11.60 -44.35
CA PHE A 87 7.35 10.85 -45.60
C PHE A 87 6.88 11.72 -46.78
N THR A 88 7.30 11.37 -47.99
CA THR A 88 6.77 11.96 -49.22
C THR A 88 5.28 11.62 -49.39
N GLN A 89 4.60 12.28 -50.33
CA GLN A 89 3.18 11.98 -50.60
C GLN A 89 2.97 10.53 -51.07
N GLU A 90 3.84 10.04 -51.95
CA GLU A 90 3.82 8.63 -52.42
C GLU A 90 4.04 7.64 -51.26
N GLN A 91 5.02 7.91 -50.40
CA GLN A 91 5.28 7.10 -49.21
C GLN A 91 4.11 7.15 -48.23
N SER A 92 3.46 8.30 -48.06
CA SER A 92 2.27 8.45 -47.21
C SER A 92 1.08 7.66 -47.75
N HIS A 93 0.87 7.66 -49.08
CA HIS A 93 -0.13 6.79 -49.72
C HIS A 93 0.17 5.32 -49.45
N LYS A 94 1.43 4.90 -49.59
CA LYS A 94 1.83 3.51 -49.34
C LYS A 94 1.65 3.11 -47.88
N LEU A 95 1.95 4.00 -46.93
CA LEU A 95 1.69 3.79 -45.50
C LEU A 95 0.21 3.50 -45.23
N ILE A 96 -0.69 4.34 -45.74
CA ILE A 96 -2.13 4.19 -45.51
C ILE A 96 -2.66 2.91 -46.18
N ASN A 97 -2.24 2.62 -47.42
CA ASN A 97 -2.60 1.39 -48.13
C ASN A 97 -2.07 0.11 -47.49
N ASN A 98 -1.21 0.20 -46.48
CA ASN A 98 -0.72 -0.94 -45.73
C ASN A 98 -1.45 -1.16 -44.40
N ILE A 99 -2.50 -0.38 -44.09
CA ILE A 99 -3.29 -0.49 -42.86
C ILE A 99 -4.56 -1.31 -43.13
N TYR A 100 -4.71 -2.40 -42.39
CA TYR A 100 -5.88 -3.27 -42.41
C TYR A 100 -6.53 -3.30 -41.03
N VAL A 101 -7.86 -3.32 -40.98
CA VAL A 101 -8.60 -3.33 -39.71
C VAL A 101 -9.83 -4.23 -39.75
N CYS A 102 -10.20 -4.79 -38.60
CA CYS A 102 -11.44 -5.56 -38.46
C CYS A 102 -12.22 -5.15 -37.20
N ASP A 103 -13.55 -5.16 -37.29
CA ASP A 103 -14.41 -5.16 -36.10
C ASP A 103 -15.69 -5.95 -36.34
N ILE A 104 -16.27 -6.49 -35.27
CA ILE A 104 -17.58 -7.15 -35.33
C ILE A 104 -18.72 -6.12 -35.37
N ASN A 105 -18.49 -4.91 -34.87
CA ASN A 105 -19.46 -3.84 -34.81
C ASN A 105 -19.41 -2.95 -36.06
N ALA A 106 -20.44 -3.06 -36.90
CA ALA A 106 -20.57 -2.24 -38.10
C ALA A 106 -20.61 -0.73 -37.81
N ASP A 107 -21.17 -0.30 -36.67
CA ASP A 107 -21.20 1.12 -36.29
C ASP A 107 -19.79 1.66 -36.00
N ALA A 108 -18.96 0.82 -35.38
CA ALA A 108 -17.57 1.16 -35.07
C ALA A 108 -16.75 1.30 -36.36
N ILE A 109 -16.92 0.36 -37.30
CA ILE A 109 -16.33 0.40 -38.65
C ILE A 109 -16.74 1.69 -39.37
N ASN A 110 -18.03 2.02 -39.42
CA ASN A 110 -18.52 3.22 -40.09
C ASN A 110 -17.90 4.49 -39.50
N SER A 111 -17.85 4.57 -38.16
CA SER A 111 -17.22 5.70 -37.48
C SER A 111 -15.72 5.79 -37.77
N TYR A 112 -15.00 4.66 -37.77
CA TYR A 112 -13.59 4.61 -38.11
C TYR A 112 -13.34 5.10 -39.54
N SER A 113 -14.12 4.61 -40.50
CA SER A 113 -13.96 4.96 -41.92
C SER A 113 -14.14 6.46 -42.18
N VAL A 114 -15.19 7.07 -41.60
CA VAL A 114 -15.40 8.52 -41.66
C VAL A 114 -14.21 9.27 -41.04
N ALA A 115 -13.80 8.86 -39.83
CA ALA A 115 -12.71 9.51 -39.11
C ALA A 115 -11.36 9.38 -39.82
N LEU A 116 -11.09 8.25 -40.49
CA LEU A 116 -9.87 8.02 -41.26
C LEU A 116 -9.86 8.86 -42.53
N ARG A 117 -10.99 8.98 -43.24
CA ARG A 117 -11.09 9.83 -44.43
C ARG A 117 -10.73 11.28 -44.13
N ASP A 118 -11.29 11.83 -43.06
CA ASP A 118 -11.00 13.19 -42.61
C ASP A 118 -9.55 13.34 -42.17
N PHE A 119 -9.01 12.35 -41.46
CA PHE A 119 -7.64 12.38 -40.98
C PHE A 119 -6.62 12.30 -42.12
N ALA A 120 -6.83 11.39 -43.08
CA ALA A 120 -5.98 11.20 -44.25
C ALA A 120 -5.94 12.46 -45.12
N LEU A 121 -7.10 13.07 -45.37
CA LEU A 121 -7.19 14.30 -46.16
C LEU A 121 -6.48 15.46 -45.44
N LYS A 122 -6.73 15.61 -44.13
CA LYS A 122 -6.21 16.74 -43.36
C LYS A 122 -4.71 16.68 -43.10
N TYR A 123 -4.17 15.50 -42.80
CA TYR A 123 -2.78 15.35 -42.34
C TYR A 123 -1.83 14.83 -43.41
N PHE A 124 -2.34 14.11 -44.40
CA PHE A 124 -1.52 13.56 -45.49
C PHE A 124 -1.91 14.11 -46.87
N GLY A 125 -3.01 14.88 -46.99
CA GLY A 125 -3.49 15.38 -48.28
C GLY A 125 -4.06 14.27 -49.16
N ILE A 126 -4.54 13.18 -48.57
CA ILE A 126 -4.97 11.95 -49.27
C ILE A 126 -6.49 11.80 -49.18
N SER A 127 -7.17 11.72 -50.33
CA SER A 127 -8.59 11.40 -50.40
C SER A 127 -8.78 9.88 -50.54
N LEU A 128 -9.50 9.27 -49.59
CA LEU A 128 -9.79 7.83 -49.58
C LEU A 128 -11.19 7.55 -50.17
N ALA A 129 -11.20 6.77 -51.26
CA ALA A 129 -12.42 6.30 -51.93
C ALA A 129 -13.04 5.08 -51.23
N GLU A 130 -14.28 4.72 -51.58
CA GLU A 130 -14.97 3.54 -51.01
C GLU A 130 -14.24 2.23 -51.29
N ASP A 131 -13.57 2.09 -52.44
CA ASP A 131 -12.79 0.89 -52.79
C ASP A 131 -11.64 0.60 -51.81
N TYR A 132 -11.08 1.63 -51.17
CA TYR A 132 -10.10 1.46 -50.10
C TYR A 132 -10.74 0.73 -48.91
N PHE A 133 -11.89 1.22 -48.45
CA PHE A 133 -12.57 0.63 -47.28
C PHE A 133 -13.08 -0.78 -47.59
N ALA A 134 -13.54 -1.05 -48.81
CA ALA A 134 -13.97 -2.37 -49.25
C ALA A 134 -12.85 -3.43 -49.21
N THR A 135 -11.58 -3.02 -49.28
CA THR A 135 -10.42 -3.94 -49.34
C THR A 135 -9.58 -3.94 -48.07
N HIS A 136 -9.68 -2.90 -47.23
CA HIS A 136 -8.84 -2.71 -46.03
C HIS A 136 -9.63 -2.75 -44.72
N VAL A 137 -10.97 -2.76 -44.78
CA VAL A 137 -11.83 -2.86 -43.60
C VAL A 137 -12.68 -4.13 -43.66
N GLY A 138 -12.53 -4.97 -42.64
CA GLY A 138 -13.16 -6.28 -42.54
C GLY A 138 -14.18 -6.38 -41.40
N GLY A 139 -15.08 -7.36 -41.50
CA GLY A 139 -16.02 -7.70 -40.43
C GLY A 139 -15.38 -8.48 -39.27
N GLY A 140 -16.22 -9.02 -38.39
CA GLY A 140 -15.78 -9.72 -37.18
C GLY A 140 -14.97 -10.99 -37.44
N LEU A 141 -13.77 -11.06 -36.87
CA LEU A 141 -12.90 -12.24 -36.89
C LEU A 141 -13.28 -13.26 -35.81
N LEU A 142 -12.82 -14.50 -36.00
CA LEU A 142 -13.07 -15.63 -35.11
C LEU A 142 -14.55 -15.98 -34.98
N PHE A 143 -15.22 -15.56 -33.92
CA PHE A 143 -16.58 -16.00 -33.62
C PHE A 143 -17.48 -14.81 -33.29
N ASN A 144 -18.57 -14.67 -34.06
CA ASN A 144 -19.65 -13.76 -33.70
C ASN A 144 -20.55 -14.41 -32.63
N LEU A 145 -20.39 -14.02 -31.38
CA LEU A 145 -21.14 -14.56 -30.24
C LEU A 145 -22.61 -14.12 -30.20
N ASP A 146 -22.97 -13.04 -30.90
CA ASP A 146 -24.35 -12.57 -31.02
C ASP A 146 -25.16 -13.43 -32.01
N SER A 147 -24.47 -14.18 -32.89
CA SER A 147 -25.11 -15.16 -33.78
C SER A 147 -25.73 -16.32 -32.99
N ALA A 148 -26.90 -16.79 -33.44
CA ALA A 148 -27.52 -18.01 -32.92
C ALA A 148 -26.66 -19.26 -33.20
N MET A 149 -25.91 -19.26 -34.31
CA MET A 149 -24.95 -20.31 -34.66
C MET A 149 -23.60 -19.66 -35.01
N PRO A 150 -22.73 -19.41 -34.02
CA PRO A 150 -21.40 -18.87 -34.26
C PRO A 150 -20.59 -19.81 -35.15
N ARG A 151 -19.94 -19.25 -36.17
CA ARG A 151 -19.02 -19.94 -37.06
C ARG A 151 -17.65 -19.30 -36.97
N TYR A 152 -16.60 -20.10 -37.16
CA TYR A 152 -15.24 -19.62 -37.28
C TYR A 152 -15.05 -18.82 -38.59
N THR A 153 -14.55 -17.60 -38.47
CA THR A 153 -14.20 -16.70 -39.57
C THR A 153 -12.69 -16.43 -39.57
N SER A 154 -12.00 -16.80 -40.66
CA SER A 154 -10.57 -16.55 -40.83
C SER A 154 -10.29 -15.19 -41.46
N ILE A 155 -9.06 -14.69 -41.33
CA ILE A 155 -8.64 -13.44 -41.95
C ILE A 155 -8.67 -13.49 -43.50
N ASP A 156 -8.34 -14.64 -44.09
CA ASP A 156 -8.40 -14.84 -45.53
C ASP A 156 -9.84 -14.77 -46.07
N SER A 157 -10.83 -15.21 -45.28
CA SER A 157 -12.24 -15.11 -45.69
C SER A 157 -12.75 -13.67 -45.75
N ILE A 158 -12.06 -12.74 -45.07
CA ILE A 158 -12.41 -11.32 -45.00
C ILE A 158 -11.69 -10.50 -46.07
N PHE A 159 -10.38 -10.71 -46.24
CA PHE A 159 -9.54 -9.89 -47.13
C PHE A 159 -9.05 -10.62 -48.39
N GLY A 160 -9.42 -11.90 -48.57
CA GLY A 160 -8.99 -12.75 -49.67
C GLY A 160 -7.85 -13.71 -49.31
N ASN A 161 -7.63 -14.72 -50.15
CA ASN A 161 -6.57 -15.73 -49.97
C ASN A 161 -5.18 -15.05 -50.02
N CYS A 162 -4.28 -15.39 -49.09
CA CYS A 162 -2.89 -14.89 -48.93
C CYS A 162 -2.69 -13.75 -47.90
N MET A 163 -3.56 -13.64 -46.90
CA MET A 163 -3.44 -12.66 -45.81
C MET A 163 -2.86 -13.28 -44.53
N GLU A 164 -2.91 -14.61 -44.40
CA GLU A 164 -2.16 -15.32 -43.35
C GLU A 164 -0.65 -15.01 -43.40
N ASN A 165 -0.06 -14.84 -42.22
CA ASN A 165 1.35 -14.58 -41.96
C ASN A 165 1.94 -13.40 -42.73
N SER A 166 1.10 -12.39 -43.00
CA SER A 166 1.46 -11.29 -43.90
C SER A 166 1.65 -9.95 -43.22
N PHE A 167 1.37 -9.82 -41.92
CA PHE A 167 1.41 -8.54 -41.21
C PHE A 167 2.68 -8.37 -40.37
N ASP A 168 3.45 -7.33 -40.68
CA ASP A 168 4.68 -6.97 -39.96
C ASP A 168 4.38 -6.38 -38.58
N ILE A 169 3.27 -5.65 -38.46
CA ILE A 169 2.87 -4.96 -37.25
C ILE A 169 1.44 -5.36 -36.93
N ILE A 170 1.21 -5.85 -35.70
CA ILE A 170 -0.13 -6.09 -35.18
C ILE A 170 -0.26 -5.42 -33.83
N VAL A 171 -1.32 -4.64 -33.64
CA VAL A 171 -1.68 -4.05 -32.36
C VAL A 171 -3.16 -4.15 -32.13
N THR A 172 -3.60 -4.51 -30.92
CA THR A 172 -5.03 -4.55 -30.59
C THR A 172 -5.31 -4.65 -29.10
N ASN A 173 -6.54 -4.31 -28.75
CA ASN A 173 -7.20 -4.67 -27.50
C ASN A 173 -8.31 -5.70 -27.79
N PRO A 174 -8.03 -7.03 -27.72
CA PRO A 174 -9.03 -8.06 -28.01
C PRO A 174 -10.10 -8.18 -26.90
N PRO A 175 -11.30 -8.72 -27.20
CA PRO A 175 -12.39 -8.84 -26.22
C PRO A 175 -12.13 -9.87 -25.09
N TYR A 176 -12.50 -9.52 -23.85
CA TYR A 176 -12.17 -10.30 -22.64
C TYR A 176 -13.30 -11.22 -22.11
N LYS A 177 -13.89 -12.06 -22.95
CA LYS A 177 -15.08 -12.86 -22.59
C LYS A 177 -14.75 -14.30 -22.20
N ASN A 178 -15.16 -14.73 -21.01
CA ASN A 178 -15.20 -16.15 -20.64
C ASN A 178 -16.31 -16.88 -21.41
N LEU A 179 -15.97 -17.96 -22.10
CA LEU A 179 -16.88 -18.80 -22.88
C LEU A 179 -17.50 -19.89 -22.00
N LYS A 180 -18.11 -19.49 -20.89
CA LYS A 180 -18.78 -20.38 -19.93
C LYS A 180 -20.03 -19.70 -19.37
N ALA A 181 -21.18 -20.37 -19.50
CA ALA A 181 -22.43 -19.91 -18.92
C ALA A 181 -22.44 -20.20 -17.41
N GLU A 182 -22.81 -19.20 -16.59
CA GLU A 182 -22.98 -19.35 -15.13
C GLU A 182 -24.45 -19.20 -14.76
N ARG A 183 -25.08 -20.25 -14.20
CA ARG A 183 -26.55 -20.29 -13.94
C ARG A 183 -27.08 -19.07 -13.19
N LYS A 184 -26.31 -18.54 -12.23
CA LYS A 184 -26.64 -17.37 -11.42
C LYS A 184 -26.84 -16.06 -12.21
N HIS A 185 -26.37 -16.00 -13.47
CA HIS A 185 -26.49 -14.82 -14.33
C HIS A 185 -27.73 -14.84 -15.22
N TYR A 186 -28.55 -15.90 -15.16
CA TYR A 186 -29.71 -16.07 -16.03
C TYR A 186 -30.99 -16.18 -15.21
N GLN A 187 -32.05 -15.49 -15.64
CA GLN A 187 -33.37 -15.56 -15.02
C GLN A 187 -34.09 -16.85 -15.42
N SER A 188 -33.95 -17.30 -16.68
CA SER A 188 -34.56 -18.53 -17.20
C SER A 188 -33.54 -19.66 -17.41
N ILE A 189 -34.01 -20.91 -17.33
CA ILE A 189 -33.16 -22.09 -17.56
C ILE A 189 -32.92 -22.30 -19.05
N GLU A 190 -33.88 -21.90 -19.89
CA GLU A 190 -33.84 -21.96 -21.34
C GLU A 190 -32.71 -21.08 -21.90
N ALA A 191 -32.60 -19.83 -21.43
CA ALA A 191 -31.54 -18.91 -21.84
C ALA A 191 -30.14 -19.41 -21.41
N TYR A 192 -30.04 -19.95 -20.19
CA TYR A 192 -28.81 -20.57 -19.71
C TYR A 192 -28.39 -21.77 -20.57
N ASN A 193 -29.33 -22.65 -20.91
CA ASN A 193 -29.07 -23.82 -21.73
C ASN A 193 -28.69 -23.44 -23.17
N ALA A 194 -29.33 -22.42 -23.74
CA ALA A 194 -29.01 -21.90 -25.07
C ALA A 194 -27.57 -21.37 -25.14
N ASP A 195 -27.16 -20.49 -24.20
CA ASP A 195 -25.79 -19.97 -24.16
C ASP A 195 -24.76 -21.05 -23.85
N ARG A 196 -25.09 -22.00 -22.96
CA ARG A 196 -24.22 -23.16 -22.68
C ARG A 196 -23.97 -23.98 -23.94
N ALA A 197 -25.01 -24.27 -24.73
CA ALA A 197 -24.88 -25.00 -25.99
C ALA A 197 -24.04 -24.20 -27.00
N ARG A 198 -24.32 -22.89 -27.13
CA ARG A 198 -23.58 -21.98 -28.02
C ARG A 198 -22.08 -21.94 -27.71
N TYR A 199 -21.69 -21.79 -26.44
CA TYR A 199 -20.28 -21.78 -26.04
C TYR A 199 -19.61 -23.14 -26.18
N ALA A 200 -20.35 -24.24 -26.03
CA ALA A 200 -19.85 -25.57 -26.31
C ALA A 200 -19.51 -25.74 -27.82
N THR A 201 -20.39 -25.27 -28.71
CA THR A 201 -20.14 -25.27 -30.16
C THR A 201 -18.93 -24.42 -30.54
N VAL A 202 -18.78 -23.23 -29.95
CA VAL A 202 -17.58 -22.38 -30.16
C VAL A 202 -16.32 -23.11 -29.70
N THR A 203 -16.37 -23.76 -28.53
CA THR A 203 -15.24 -24.53 -27.98
C THR A 203 -14.85 -25.70 -28.89
N GLU A 204 -15.83 -26.42 -29.42
CA GLU A 204 -15.60 -27.52 -30.35
C GLU A 204 -14.97 -27.04 -31.66
N GLN A 205 -15.50 -25.96 -32.26
CA GLN A 205 -14.93 -25.38 -33.47
C GLN A 205 -13.52 -24.83 -33.22
N ALA A 206 -13.31 -24.09 -32.13
CA ALA A 206 -12.01 -23.55 -31.74
C ALA A 206 -10.96 -24.66 -31.61
N ALA A 207 -11.32 -25.81 -31.02
CA ALA A 207 -10.42 -26.96 -30.86
C ALA A 207 -9.98 -27.61 -32.17
N ARG A 208 -10.64 -27.33 -33.30
CA ARG A 208 -10.22 -27.79 -34.63
C ARG A 208 -9.17 -26.88 -35.28
N HIS A 209 -9.03 -25.66 -34.79
CA HIS A 209 -8.16 -24.64 -35.38
C HIS A 209 -7.02 -24.19 -34.45
N LEU A 210 -7.22 -24.31 -33.13
CA LEU A 210 -6.34 -23.80 -32.08
C LEU A 210 -5.86 -24.95 -31.19
N HIS A 211 -4.60 -24.86 -30.77
CA HIS A 211 -3.89 -25.89 -30.02
C HIS A 211 -3.50 -25.42 -28.62
N TYR A 212 -3.19 -24.13 -28.44
CA TYR A 212 -2.56 -23.63 -27.21
C TYR A 212 -3.55 -22.94 -26.25
N SER A 213 -4.69 -22.47 -26.75
CA SER A 213 -5.64 -21.62 -25.99
C SER A 213 -6.87 -22.34 -25.47
N ILE A 214 -7.07 -23.59 -25.88
CA ILE A 214 -8.29 -24.39 -25.63
C ILE A 214 -8.27 -25.16 -24.29
N HIS A 215 -7.19 -25.04 -23.51
CA HIS A 215 -7.08 -25.70 -22.22
C HIS A 215 -7.81 -24.94 -21.11
N GLY A 216 -8.62 -25.67 -20.33
CA GLY A 216 -9.37 -25.13 -19.20
C GLY A 216 -10.61 -24.35 -19.64
N VAL A 217 -10.96 -23.28 -18.92
CA VAL A 217 -12.06 -22.40 -19.34
C VAL A 217 -11.58 -21.53 -20.49
N ASN A 218 -12.28 -21.58 -21.61
CA ASN A 218 -11.94 -20.78 -22.78
C ASN A 218 -12.29 -19.31 -22.56
N ASN A 219 -11.41 -18.44 -23.05
CA ASN A 219 -11.61 -17.00 -23.05
C ASN A 219 -11.24 -16.45 -24.43
N LEU A 220 -12.06 -15.54 -24.95
CA LEU A 220 -11.94 -15.01 -26.30
C LEU A 220 -10.59 -14.32 -26.56
N PHE A 221 -10.02 -13.62 -25.58
CA PHE A 221 -8.71 -12.97 -25.75
C PHE A 221 -7.61 -13.99 -26.05
N LYS A 222 -7.68 -15.21 -25.49
CA LYS A 222 -6.69 -16.26 -25.73
C LYS A 222 -6.77 -16.75 -27.17
N LEU A 223 -7.98 -16.93 -27.68
CA LEU A 223 -8.21 -17.36 -29.06
C LEU A 223 -7.67 -16.31 -30.04
N PHE A 224 -7.96 -15.02 -29.80
CA PHE A 224 -7.38 -13.92 -30.58
C PHE A 224 -5.85 -13.89 -30.49
N PHE A 225 -5.29 -14.07 -29.30
CA PHE A 225 -3.84 -14.07 -29.12
C PHE A 225 -3.19 -15.15 -29.98
N GLU A 226 -3.66 -16.40 -29.90
CA GLU A 226 -3.08 -17.51 -30.65
C GLU A 226 -3.21 -17.32 -32.15
N GLU A 227 -4.37 -16.89 -32.64
CA GLU A 227 -4.55 -16.56 -34.06
C GLU A 227 -3.61 -15.46 -34.53
N ILE A 228 -3.51 -14.37 -33.76
CA ILE A 228 -2.60 -13.27 -34.07
C ILE A 228 -1.17 -13.77 -34.16
N PHE A 229 -0.75 -14.60 -33.21
CA PHE A 229 0.62 -15.06 -33.10
C PHE A 229 0.98 -16.14 -34.15
N GLU A 230 0.10 -17.11 -34.39
CA GLU A 230 0.35 -18.25 -35.29
C GLU A 230 -0.03 -17.98 -36.74
N ARG A 231 -1.07 -17.18 -37.01
CA ARG A 231 -1.65 -17.04 -38.35
C ARG A 231 -1.62 -15.64 -38.91
N TYR A 232 -1.68 -14.57 -38.11
CA TYR A 232 -1.75 -13.22 -38.69
C TYR A 232 -0.35 -12.60 -38.81
N ALA A 233 0.43 -12.66 -37.74
CA ALA A 233 1.74 -12.05 -37.70
C ALA A 233 2.72 -12.73 -38.64
N ALA A 234 3.41 -11.93 -39.45
CA ALA A 234 4.51 -12.39 -40.28
C ALA A 234 5.61 -13.06 -39.47
N LYS A 235 6.51 -13.76 -40.17
CA LYS A 235 7.61 -14.52 -39.57
C LYS A 235 8.38 -13.71 -38.51
N ASP A 236 8.74 -12.46 -38.83
CA ASP A 236 9.47 -11.55 -37.94
C ASP A 236 8.61 -10.36 -37.47
N GLY A 237 7.29 -10.59 -37.37
CA GLY A 237 6.32 -9.57 -37.00
C GLY A 237 6.45 -9.11 -35.54
N ILE A 238 6.06 -7.87 -35.29
CA ILE A 238 5.96 -7.27 -33.96
C ILE A 238 4.49 -7.18 -33.57
N ILE A 239 4.19 -7.67 -32.37
CA ILE A 239 2.83 -7.84 -31.86
C ILE A 239 2.72 -7.06 -30.54
N SER A 240 1.78 -6.12 -30.45
CA SER A 240 1.50 -5.35 -29.22
C SER A 240 0.05 -5.57 -28.78
N LEU A 241 -0.16 -6.26 -27.66
CA LEU A 241 -1.50 -6.69 -27.22
C LEU A 241 -1.83 -6.14 -25.85
N LEU A 242 -3.01 -5.53 -25.71
CA LEU A 242 -3.60 -5.18 -24.42
C LEU A 242 -4.56 -6.29 -23.95
N VAL A 243 -4.08 -7.17 -23.08
CA VAL A 243 -4.79 -8.40 -22.67
C VAL A 243 -4.90 -8.51 -21.14
N PRO A 244 -5.76 -9.39 -20.60
CA PRO A 244 -5.83 -9.62 -19.17
C PRO A 244 -4.48 -10.08 -18.59
N SER A 245 -4.11 -9.53 -17.42
CA SER A 245 -2.85 -9.86 -16.72
C SER A 245 -2.72 -11.35 -16.36
N SER A 246 -3.83 -12.11 -16.40
CA SER A 246 -3.82 -13.57 -16.22
C SER A 246 -2.94 -14.29 -17.24
N ILE A 247 -2.67 -13.72 -18.42
CA ILE A 247 -1.72 -14.27 -19.38
C ILE A 247 -0.33 -14.51 -18.77
N LEU A 248 0.08 -13.71 -17.78
CA LEU A 248 1.40 -13.76 -17.15
C LEU A 248 1.58 -15.01 -16.28
N THR A 249 0.58 -15.43 -15.50
CA THR A 249 0.76 -16.47 -14.48
C THR A 249 -0.31 -17.56 -14.47
N ASP A 250 -1.48 -17.33 -15.06
CA ASP A 250 -2.59 -18.29 -14.97
C ASP A 250 -2.27 -19.60 -15.70
N LYS A 251 -2.63 -20.74 -15.09
CA LYS A 251 -2.35 -22.08 -15.61
C LYS A 251 -3.01 -22.34 -16.96
N THR A 252 -4.19 -21.76 -17.22
CA THR A 252 -4.91 -21.91 -18.50
C THR A 252 -4.19 -21.24 -19.68
N CYS A 253 -3.19 -20.39 -19.39
CA CYS A 253 -2.36 -19.70 -20.38
C CYS A 253 -0.96 -20.33 -20.55
N GLU A 254 -0.65 -21.42 -19.83
CA GLU A 254 0.68 -22.05 -19.85
C GLU A 254 1.14 -22.44 -21.25
N GLN A 255 0.28 -23.10 -22.03
CA GLN A 255 0.67 -23.58 -23.37
C GLN A 255 0.97 -22.42 -24.30
N LEU A 256 0.20 -21.34 -24.21
CA LEU A 256 0.44 -20.12 -24.97
C LEU A 256 1.77 -19.46 -24.56
N ARG A 257 2.06 -19.35 -23.26
CA ARG A 257 3.36 -18.83 -22.78
C ARG A 257 4.54 -19.68 -23.25
N ARG A 258 4.43 -21.01 -23.13
CA ARG A 258 5.44 -21.96 -23.64
C ARG A 258 5.67 -21.73 -25.13
N ARG A 259 4.59 -21.55 -25.90
CA ARG A 259 4.66 -21.34 -27.34
C ARG A 259 5.34 -20.02 -27.71
N ILE A 260 5.06 -18.93 -27.00
CA ILE A 260 5.74 -17.63 -27.17
C ILE A 260 7.25 -17.83 -26.99
N PHE A 261 7.67 -18.33 -25.82
CA PHE A 261 9.09 -18.45 -25.48
C PHE A 261 9.84 -19.54 -26.25
N ALA A 262 9.14 -20.44 -26.96
CA ALA A 262 9.78 -21.46 -27.80
C ALA A 262 10.51 -20.84 -29.00
N THR A 263 9.96 -19.78 -29.61
CA THR A 263 10.53 -19.17 -30.83
C THR A 263 10.70 -17.66 -30.73
N SER A 264 10.07 -17.01 -29.76
CA SER A 264 9.89 -15.56 -29.73
C SER A 264 10.13 -15.01 -28.32
N GLY A 265 10.16 -13.69 -28.20
CA GLY A 265 10.51 -13.00 -26.97
C GLY A 265 9.60 -11.82 -26.69
N ILE A 266 9.41 -11.54 -25.41
CA ILE A 266 8.69 -10.35 -24.94
C ILE A 266 9.71 -9.26 -24.68
N LYS A 267 9.58 -8.13 -25.39
CA LYS A 267 10.43 -6.95 -25.21
C LYS A 267 10.02 -6.14 -23.99
N SER A 268 8.72 -5.93 -23.81
CA SER A 268 8.21 -5.16 -22.68
C SER A 268 6.84 -5.60 -22.19
N ILE A 269 6.58 -5.38 -20.90
CA ILE A 269 5.29 -5.59 -20.24
C ILE A 269 4.90 -4.33 -19.45
N LYS A 270 3.69 -3.83 -19.64
CA LYS A 270 3.13 -2.74 -18.84
C LYS A 270 1.89 -3.26 -18.10
N VAL A 271 2.00 -3.47 -16.79
CA VAL A 271 0.91 -4.01 -15.96
C VAL A 271 -0.01 -2.90 -15.50
N ILE A 272 -1.32 -3.06 -15.75
CA ILE A 272 -2.37 -2.08 -15.47
C ILE A 272 -3.30 -2.68 -14.41
N GLY A 273 -3.40 -2.01 -13.26
CA GLY A 273 -4.24 -2.46 -12.14
C GLY A 273 -5.74 -2.39 -12.45
N GLU A 274 -6.54 -3.08 -11.64
CA GLU A 274 -8.01 -3.02 -11.68
C GLU A 274 -8.52 -1.59 -11.43
N ASN A 275 -9.56 -1.17 -12.16
CA ASN A 275 -10.16 0.16 -12.05
C ASN A 275 -9.18 1.32 -12.32
N SER A 276 -8.13 1.08 -13.11
CA SER A 276 -7.23 2.14 -13.58
C SER A 276 -7.99 3.17 -14.41
N THR A 277 -7.62 4.45 -14.30
CA THR A 277 -8.17 5.53 -15.14
C THR A 277 -7.75 5.40 -16.61
N VAL A 278 -6.78 4.53 -16.91
CA VAL A 278 -6.18 4.35 -18.24
C VAL A 278 -6.98 3.40 -19.13
N VAL A 279 -7.71 2.44 -18.54
CA VAL A 279 -8.58 1.50 -19.26
C VAL A 279 -9.81 1.19 -18.39
N ASP A 280 -11.01 1.33 -18.94
CA ASP A 280 -12.28 1.05 -18.25
C ASP A 280 -12.53 -0.46 -18.09
N ALA A 281 -11.69 -1.16 -17.31
CA ALA A 281 -11.76 -2.61 -17.11
C ALA A 281 -11.89 -2.99 -15.62
N GLN A 282 -12.80 -3.93 -15.35
CA GLN A 282 -13.04 -4.49 -14.01
C GLN A 282 -12.02 -5.57 -13.59
N GLN A 283 -11.01 -5.83 -14.41
CA GLN A 283 -9.95 -6.82 -14.18
C GLN A 283 -8.60 -6.22 -14.53
N ALA A 284 -7.52 -6.73 -13.92
CA ALA A 284 -6.17 -6.28 -14.22
C ALA A 284 -5.77 -6.67 -15.66
N LEU A 285 -5.12 -5.75 -16.36
CA LEU A 285 -4.69 -5.90 -17.75
C LEU A 285 -3.16 -5.75 -17.84
N CYS A 286 -2.58 -6.14 -18.96
CA CYS A 286 -1.21 -5.81 -19.29
C CYS A 286 -1.06 -5.56 -20.79
N ALA A 287 -0.23 -4.59 -21.16
CA ALA A 287 0.24 -4.44 -22.53
C ALA A 287 1.52 -5.27 -22.72
N LEU A 288 1.51 -6.17 -23.69
CA LEU A 288 2.61 -7.06 -24.05
C LEU A 288 3.17 -6.67 -25.41
N LEU A 289 4.48 -6.42 -25.50
CA LEU A 289 5.18 -6.22 -26.77
C LEU A 289 6.04 -7.44 -27.08
N ILE A 290 5.74 -8.12 -28.17
CA ILE A 290 6.33 -9.40 -28.59
C ILE A 290 6.99 -9.21 -29.96
N GLN A 291 8.17 -9.79 -30.13
CA GLN A 291 8.80 -9.91 -31.45
C GLN A 291 8.99 -11.37 -31.79
N LYS A 292 8.45 -11.79 -32.95
CA LYS A 292 8.60 -13.17 -33.42
C LYS A 292 10.04 -13.46 -33.84
N ASN A 293 10.49 -14.70 -33.61
CA ASN A 293 11.84 -15.19 -33.93
C ASN A 293 13.01 -14.43 -33.27
N VAL A 294 12.74 -13.61 -32.27
CA VAL A 294 13.76 -12.89 -31.52
C VAL A 294 13.65 -13.24 -30.05
N GLN A 295 14.77 -13.58 -29.43
CA GLN A 295 14.88 -13.82 -27.99
C GLN A 295 15.56 -12.61 -27.34
N PHE A 296 14.91 -12.02 -26.35
CA PHE A 296 15.48 -10.91 -25.60
C PHE A 296 16.13 -11.42 -24.30
N GLN A 297 17.39 -11.06 -24.08
CA GLN A 297 18.07 -11.33 -22.82
C GLN A 297 17.42 -10.61 -21.63
N THR A 298 16.87 -9.42 -21.90
CA THR A 298 16.21 -8.57 -20.92
C THR A 298 14.86 -8.09 -21.42
N MET A 299 13.93 -7.91 -20.48
CA MET A 299 12.59 -7.41 -20.70
C MET A 299 12.38 -6.13 -19.89
N GLU A 300 11.75 -5.12 -20.49
CA GLU A 300 11.35 -3.92 -19.76
C GLU A 300 9.98 -4.12 -19.13
N VAL A 301 9.87 -3.93 -17.82
CA VAL A 301 8.60 -4.10 -17.13
C VAL A 301 8.22 -2.86 -16.33
N CYS A 302 7.03 -2.34 -16.60
CA CYS A 302 6.42 -1.27 -15.83
C CYS A 302 5.27 -1.82 -15.00
N GLN A 303 5.45 -1.90 -13.68
CA GLN A 303 4.34 -2.18 -12.77
C GLN A 303 3.46 -0.94 -12.58
N ASN A 304 2.16 -1.14 -12.34
CA ASN A 304 1.19 -0.06 -12.05
C ASN A 304 1.17 1.06 -13.10
N TYR A 305 1.29 0.67 -14.38
CA TYR A 305 1.24 1.60 -15.51
C TYR A 305 -0.05 2.43 -15.45
N GLY A 306 0.09 3.74 -15.66
CA GLY A 306 -1.03 4.68 -15.54
C GLY A 306 -1.21 5.32 -14.17
N THR A 307 -0.34 5.02 -13.20
CA THR A 307 -0.33 5.64 -11.88
C THR A 307 0.94 6.47 -11.68
N LEU A 308 0.94 7.40 -10.72
CA LEU A 308 2.15 8.14 -10.28
C LEU A 308 3.27 7.21 -9.75
N LYS A 309 2.97 5.92 -9.53
CA LYS A 309 3.90 4.87 -9.08
C LYS A 309 4.50 4.04 -10.23
N ALA A 310 4.13 4.32 -11.48
CA ALA A 310 4.63 3.61 -12.65
C ALA A 310 6.14 3.82 -12.81
N LYS A 311 6.93 2.75 -12.65
CA LYS A 311 8.38 2.75 -12.89
C LYS A 311 8.74 1.58 -13.79
N ALA A 312 9.36 1.88 -14.93
CA ALA A 312 9.95 0.87 -15.79
C ALA A 312 11.24 0.32 -15.15
N VAL A 313 11.37 -1.00 -15.11
CA VAL A 313 12.55 -1.72 -14.63
C VAL A 313 12.93 -2.73 -15.69
N THR A 314 14.23 -2.81 -16.00
CA THR A 314 14.76 -3.86 -16.87
C THR A 314 15.07 -5.10 -16.05
N ILE A 315 14.48 -6.23 -16.43
CA ILE A 315 14.68 -7.53 -15.78
C ILE A 315 15.31 -8.53 -16.75
N GLU A 316 16.15 -9.42 -16.26
CA GLU A 316 16.63 -10.54 -17.07
C GLU A 316 15.49 -11.51 -17.36
N THR A 317 15.23 -11.78 -18.64
CA THR A 317 14.11 -12.62 -19.08
C THR A 317 14.16 -14.01 -18.45
N ALA A 318 15.36 -14.59 -18.31
CA ALA A 318 15.57 -15.89 -17.70
C ALA A 318 15.23 -15.93 -16.19
N LYS A 319 15.38 -14.81 -15.46
CA LYS A 319 15.03 -14.70 -14.04
C LYS A 319 13.52 -14.53 -13.83
N ALA A 320 12.86 -13.85 -14.77
CA ALA A 320 11.42 -13.57 -14.71
C ALA A 320 10.55 -14.81 -14.97
N ILE A 321 11.03 -15.75 -15.79
CA ILE A 321 10.24 -16.90 -16.23
C ILE A 321 10.37 -18.07 -15.25
N ASP A 322 9.27 -18.45 -14.63
CA ASP A 322 9.15 -19.63 -13.80
C ASP A 322 8.72 -20.87 -14.62
N LYS A 323 9.69 -21.70 -14.99
CA LYS A 323 9.46 -22.93 -15.75
C LYS A 323 8.68 -23.99 -14.97
N ASP A 324 8.78 -24.01 -13.64
CA ASP A 324 8.06 -24.97 -12.79
C ASP A 324 6.55 -24.71 -12.77
N LEU A 325 6.15 -23.46 -12.98
CA LEU A 325 4.76 -23.00 -12.99
C LEU A 325 4.22 -22.75 -14.40
N GLY A 326 4.73 -23.49 -15.38
CA GLY A 326 4.24 -23.36 -16.76
C GLY A 326 4.64 -22.03 -17.39
N HIS A 327 5.91 -21.67 -17.24
CA HIS A 327 6.51 -20.46 -17.79
C HIS A 327 5.83 -19.17 -17.31
N SER A 328 5.37 -19.14 -16.06
CA SER A 328 4.79 -17.94 -15.47
C SER A 328 5.81 -16.80 -15.45
N ILE A 329 5.38 -15.60 -15.87
CA ILE A 329 6.22 -14.41 -15.90
C ILE A 329 6.00 -13.67 -14.58
N LEU A 330 6.96 -13.82 -13.66
CA LEU A 330 6.94 -13.20 -12.35
C LEU A 330 7.62 -11.84 -12.45
N ILE A 331 6.87 -10.77 -12.14
CA ILE A 331 7.38 -9.41 -12.14
C ILE A 331 7.65 -9.01 -10.70
N LEU A 332 8.92 -9.04 -10.31
CA LEU A 332 9.37 -8.83 -8.94
C LEU A 332 10.41 -7.73 -8.87
N ASP A 333 10.66 -7.19 -7.67
CA ASP A 333 11.83 -6.35 -7.46
C ASP A 333 13.14 -7.19 -7.37
N PRO A 334 14.32 -6.57 -7.49
CA PRO A 334 15.59 -7.30 -7.43
C PRO A 334 15.80 -8.11 -6.14
N SER A 335 15.32 -7.63 -4.99
CA SER A 335 15.45 -8.33 -3.70
C SER A 335 14.54 -9.56 -3.64
N GLU A 336 13.33 -9.44 -4.20
CA GLU A 336 12.36 -10.51 -4.33
C GLU A 336 12.84 -11.62 -5.27
N TYR A 337 13.53 -11.28 -6.36
CA TYR A 337 14.17 -12.28 -7.22
C TYR A 337 15.22 -13.11 -6.48
N GLU A 338 16.03 -12.50 -5.61
CA GLU A 338 17.01 -13.24 -4.81
C GLU A 338 16.34 -14.12 -3.75
N LYS A 339 15.26 -13.62 -3.11
CA LYS A 339 14.42 -14.44 -2.21
C LYS A 339 13.86 -15.65 -2.96
N LEU A 340 13.28 -15.45 -4.13
CA LEU A 340 12.73 -16.52 -4.97
C LEU A 340 13.82 -17.52 -5.38
N ARG A 341 14.98 -17.03 -5.82
CA ARG A 341 16.12 -17.86 -6.21
C ARG A 341 16.59 -18.74 -5.05
N GLN A 342 16.61 -18.21 -3.83
CA GLN A 342 17.00 -18.95 -2.65
C GLN A 342 15.99 -20.04 -2.30
N LEU A 343 14.69 -19.72 -2.31
CA LEU A 343 13.62 -20.68 -2.07
C LEU A 343 13.63 -21.84 -3.09
N LYS A 344 13.97 -21.57 -4.34
CA LYS A 344 14.06 -22.59 -5.41
C LYS A 344 15.16 -23.65 -5.20
N LYS A 345 16.08 -23.46 -4.26
CA LYS A 345 17.14 -24.44 -3.95
C LYS A 345 16.64 -25.64 -3.16
N TYR A 346 15.47 -25.53 -2.55
CA TYR A 346 14.93 -26.54 -1.65
C TYR A 346 13.92 -27.44 -2.37
N PRO A 347 13.81 -28.72 -1.95
CA PRO A 347 12.86 -29.64 -2.56
C PRO A 347 11.42 -29.15 -2.38
N LYS A 348 10.60 -29.36 -3.40
CA LYS A 348 9.19 -28.94 -3.38
C LYS A 348 8.31 -30.03 -2.77
N ILE A 349 7.12 -29.66 -2.28
CA ILE A 349 6.12 -30.63 -1.79
C ILE A 349 5.90 -31.79 -2.77
N LYS A 350 5.79 -31.52 -4.09
CA LYS A 350 5.60 -32.57 -5.12
C LYS A 350 6.75 -33.57 -5.26
N GLU A 351 7.95 -33.20 -4.81
CA GLU A 351 9.16 -34.03 -4.87
C GLU A 351 9.33 -34.89 -3.60
N LEU A 352 8.52 -34.64 -2.57
CA LEU A 352 8.58 -35.31 -1.27
C LEU A 352 7.40 -36.28 -1.13
N SER A 353 7.62 -37.55 -1.48
CA SER A 353 6.58 -38.59 -1.53
C SER A 353 5.86 -38.88 -0.21
N PHE A 354 6.45 -38.47 0.92
CA PHE A 354 5.83 -38.57 2.25
C PHE A 354 4.84 -37.44 2.55
N ILE A 355 4.83 -36.35 1.76
CA ILE A 355 3.86 -35.25 1.85
C ILE A 355 2.76 -35.48 0.83
N VAL A 356 1.55 -35.76 1.30
CA VAL A 356 0.37 -35.93 0.44
C VAL A 356 -0.41 -34.63 0.40
N ASN A 357 -0.57 -34.03 -0.78
CA ASN A 357 -1.33 -32.79 -0.99
C ASN A 357 -2.54 -33.05 -1.89
N MET A 358 -3.75 -32.88 -1.36
CA MET A 358 -4.99 -33.22 -2.08
C MET A 358 -6.13 -32.23 -1.78
N ARG A 359 -7.15 -32.24 -2.64
CA ARG A 359 -8.43 -31.55 -2.39
C ARG A 359 -9.29 -32.37 -1.42
N GLY A 360 -10.19 -31.72 -0.68
CA GLY A 360 -11.15 -32.36 0.23
C GLY A 360 -11.93 -33.54 -0.39
N GLU A 361 -12.38 -34.45 0.47
CA GLU A 361 -12.94 -35.73 0.06
C GLU A 361 -14.34 -35.63 -0.54
N LEU A 362 -15.20 -34.77 0.01
CA LEU A 362 -16.62 -34.69 -0.36
C LEU A 362 -16.87 -33.60 -1.39
N ASP A 363 -17.31 -33.96 -2.59
CA ASP A 363 -17.81 -32.98 -3.55
C ASP A 363 -19.19 -32.48 -3.12
N LEU A 364 -19.25 -31.22 -2.71
CA LEU A 364 -20.46 -30.63 -2.15
C LEU A 364 -21.62 -30.49 -3.15
N THR A 365 -21.32 -30.58 -4.46
CA THR A 365 -22.32 -30.49 -5.53
C THR A 365 -22.75 -31.87 -5.99
N ALA A 366 -21.79 -32.75 -6.28
CA ALA A 366 -22.08 -34.09 -6.78
C ALA A 366 -22.63 -35.04 -5.70
N ASN A 367 -22.20 -34.88 -4.44
CA ASN A 367 -22.53 -35.78 -3.34
C ASN A 367 -23.38 -35.11 -2.27
N LYS A 368 -24.26 -34.17 -2.65
CA LYS A 368 -25.12 -33.44 -1.69
C LYS A 368 -25.96 -34.39 -0.80
N GLY A 369 -26.39 -35.53 -1.34
CA GLY A 369 -27.16 -36.54 -0.59
C GLY A 369 -26.37 -37.31 0.48
N ALA A 370 -25.04 -37.17 0.54
CA ALA A 370 -24.22 -37.76 1.59
C ALA A 370 -24.12 -36.90 2.86
N ILE A 371 -24.66 -35.67 2.83
CA ILE A 371 -24.65 -34.74 3.97
C ILE A 371 -25.91 -35.00 4.80
N VAL A 372 -25.73 -35.28 6.09
CA VAL A 372 -26.80 -35.62 7.04
C VAL A 372 -26.70 -34.74 8.29
N THR A 373 -27.84 -34.56 8.98
CA THR A 373 -27.90 -33.76 10.21
C THR A 373 -27.68 -34.57 11.48
N GLN A 374 -27.92 -35.88 11.43
CA GLN A 374 -27.63 -36.78 12.55
C GLN A 374 -26.12 -36.90 12.76
N ASN A 375 -25.67 -36.88 14.01
CA ASN A 375 -24.27 -37.08 14.35
C ASN A 375 -23.83 -38.51 14.00
N THR A 376 -23.03 -38.66 12.94
CA THR A 376 -22.48 -39.93 12.47
C THR A 376 -21.06 -40.20 12.99
N GLY A 377 -20.49 -39.29 13.79
CA GLY A 377 -19.07 -39.27 14.13
C GLY A 377 -18.17 -38.71 13.02
N TYR A 378 -18.72 -38.28 11.88
CA TYR A 378 -17.99 -37.70 10.75
C TYR A 378 -18.43 -36.26 10.45
N PRO A 379 -18.00 -35.26 11.24
CA PRO A 379 -18.33 -33.86 10.99
C PRO A 379 -17.78 -33.36 9.64
N LEU A 380 -18.56 -32.52 8.96
CA LEU A 380 -18.20 -31.94 7.66
C LEU A 380 -17.53 -30.57 7.83
N ILE A 381 -16.25 -30.47 7.51
CA ILE A 381 -15.50 -29.22 7.54
C ILE A 381 -15.50 -28.55 6.16
N ARG A 382 -15.81 -27.25 6.11
CA ARG A 382 -15.79 -26.43 4.89
C ARG A 382 -14.73 -25.33 5.02
N GLY A 383 -14.39 -24.68 3.90
CA GLY A 383 -13.37 -23.63 3.90
C GLY A 383 -13.66 -22.50 4.90
N ARG A 384 -14.93 -22.15 5.11
CA ARG A 384 -15.36 -21.13 6.10
C ARG A 384 -14.97 -21.45 7.55
N ASN A 385 -14.72 -22.72 7.87
CA ASN A 385 -14.37 -23.17 9.22
C ASN A 385 -12.87 -23.01 9.53
N ILE A 386 -12.04 -22.69 8.54
CA ILE A 386 -10.57 -22.67 8.68
C ILE A 386 -10.10 -21.26 9.04
N GLY A 387 -9.43 -21.13 10.17
CA GLY A 387 -8.77 -19.91 10.63
C GLY A 387 -7.24 -20.02 10.54
N TYR A 388 -6.56 -19.03 11.10
CA TYR A 388 -5.11 -19.00 11.18
C TYR A 388 -4.65 -19.88 12.34
N TYR A 389 -3.89 -20.95 12.05
CA TYR A 389 -3.46 -22.03 12.96
C TYR A 389 -4.57 -22.89 13.59
N GLN A 390 -5.81 -22.40 13.68
CA GLN A 390 -6.94 -23.07 14.32
C GLN A 390 -8.23 -23.03 13.50
N LEU A 391 -9.23 -23.81 13.90
CA LEU A 391 -10.58 -23.74 13.35
C LEU A 391 -11.35 -22.58 13.97
N LEU A 392 -12.18 -21.90 13.17
CA LEU A 392 -13.04 -20.80 13.63
C LEU A 392 -14.35 -21.29 14.28
N GLY A 393 -14.62 -22.59 14.22
CA GLY A 393 -15.79 -23.23 14.79
C GLY A 393 -16.10 -24.58 14.13
N MET A 394 -16.56 -25.53 14.94
CA MET A 394 -17.01 -26.85 14.47
C MET A 394 -18.48 -26.77 14.02
N PRO A 395 -18.88 -27.45 12.95
CA PRO A 395 -20.28 -27.57 12.58
C PRO A 395 -21.04 -28.34 13.66
N THR A 396 -22.20 -27.84 14.08
CA THR A 396 -23.08 -28.51 15.04
C THR A 396 -24.01 -29.53 14.38
N ASP A 397 -24.41 -29.29 13.13
CA ASP A 397 -25.50 -30.03 12.46
C ASP A 397 -25.15 -30.49 11.03
N GLU A 398 -23.87 -30.48 10.64
CA GLU A 398 -23.41 -30.97 9.32
C GLU A 398 -22.46 -32.16 9.48
N PHE A 399 -22.95 -33.36 9.17
CA PHE A 399 -22.21 -34.62 9.21
C PHE A 399 -22.24 -35.33 7.86
N VAL A 400 -21.38 -36.34 7.69
CA VAL A 400 -21.29 -37.15 6.47
C VAL A 400 -21.72 -38.59 6.74
N ALA A 401 -22.51 -39.16 5.83
CA ALA A 401 -23.00 -40.52 5.92
C ALA A 401 -21.85 -41.55 5.96
N PRO A 402 -21.86 -42.55 6.87
CA PRO A 402 -20.81 -43.56 6.94
C PRO A 402 -20.64 -44.36 5.64
N SER A 403 -21.71 -44.51 4.83
CA SER A 403 -21.67 -45.16 3.52
C SER A 403 -20.72 -44.46 2.55
N PHE A 404 -20.78 -43.13 2.46
CA PHE A 404 -19.85 -42.32 1.65
C PHE A 404 -18.41 -42.52 2.13
N VAL A 405 -18.22 -42.46 3.45
CA VAL A 405 -16.89 -42.52 4.04
C VAL A 405 -16.23 -43.89 3.82
N LYS A 406 -17.00 -44.99 3.92
CA LYS A 406 -16.54 -46.35 3.61
C LYS A 406 -16.15 -46.53 2.14
N GLN A 407 -16.85 -45.85 1.23
CA GLN A 407 -16.59 -45.92 -0.22
C GLN A 407 -15.52 -44.94 -0.69
N SER A 408 -15.11 -43.99 0.15
CA SER A 408 -14.15 -42.96 -0.21
C SER A 408 -12.76 -43.55 -0.40
N SER A 409 -12.16 -43.33 -1.57
CA SER A 409 -10.75 -43.67 -1.84
C SER A 409 -9.75 -42.91 -0.95
N LYS A 410 -10.22 -41.86 -0.25
CA LYS A 410 -9.42 -41.03 0.67
C LYS A 410 -9.64 -41.39 2.14
N ARG A 411 -10.28 -42.52 2.44
CA ARG A 411 -10.60 -42.95 3.81
C ARG A 411 -9.39 -42.99 4.74
N CYS A 412 -8.25 -43.48 4.26
CA CYS A 412 -7.01 -43.53 5.04
C CYS A 412 -6.58 -42.16 5.59
N PHE A 413 -6.92 -41.06 4.90
CA PHE A 413 -6.65 -39.70 5.35
C PHE A 413 -7.72 -39.21 6.32
N ILE A 414 -8.98 -39.60 6.15
CA ILE A 414 -10.06 -39.30 7.11
C ILE A 414 -9.70 -39.84 8.50
N ASP A 415 -9.06 -41.01 8.55
CA ASP A 415 -8.65 -41.66 9.79
C ASP A 415 -7.39 -41.06 10.43
N GLY A 416 -6.75 -40.09 9.79
CA GLY A 416 -5.54 -39.43 10.26
C GLY A 416 -5.69 -37.93 10.51
N GLU A 417 -4.71 -37.38 11.21
CA GLU A 417 -4.53 -35.93 11.34
C GLU A 417 -4.04 -35.33 10.02
N ARG A 418 -4.52 -34.12 9.70
CA ARG A 418 -4.18 -33.39 8.47
C ARG A 418 -4.02 -31.91 8.75
N LEU A 419 -3.25 -31.23 7.91
CA LEU A 419 -3.34 -29.78 7.76
C LEU A 419 -4.39 -29.46 6.72
N ILE A 420 -5.18 -28.42 6.95
CA ILE A 420 -6.22 -27.98 6.02
C ILE A 420 -6.09 -26.50 5.72
N CYS A 421 -6.36 -26.12 4.48
CA CYS A 421 -6.49 -24.72 4.07
C CYS A 421 -7.74 -24.50 3.21
N GLN A 422 -8.17 -23.24 3.12
CA GLN A 422 -9.29 -22.86 2.25
C GLN A 422 -8.90 -23.03 0.79
N GLN A 423 -9.84 -23.41 -0.07
CA GLN A 423 -9.61 -23.41 -1.53
C GLN A 423 -9.88 -22.05 -2.16
N ILE A 424 -10.58 -21.14 -1.47
CA ILE A 424 -10.91 -19.80 -1.98
C ILE A 424 -10.48 -18.76 -0.94
N ALA A 425 -9.62 -17.83 -1.37
CA ALA A 425 -9.22 -16.67 -0.60
C ALA A 425 -9.25 -15.43 -1.49
N ASN A 426 -9.90 -14.36 -1.01
CA ASN A 426 -9.97 -13.09 -1.74
C ASN A 426 -8.56 -12.54 -2.01
N MET A 427 -8.26 -12.24 -3.28
CA MET A 427 -6.95 -11.72 -3.74
C MET A 427 -6.51 -10.45 -3.02
N SER A 428 -7.45 -9.64 -2.53
CA SER A 428 -7.16 -8.40 -1.78
C SER A 428 -6.70 -8.62 -0.35
N LYS A 429 -6.82 -9.84 0.20
CA LYS A 429 -6.36 -10.13 1.57
C LYS A 429 -4.84 -10.04 1.65
N GLU A 430 -4.35 -9.41 2.71
CA GLU A 430 -2.92 -9.38 3.04
C GLU A 430 -2.35 -10.81 3.17
N ARG A 431 -3.06 -11.64 3.94
CA ARG A 431 -2.79 -13.08 4.12
C ARG A 431 -3.83 -13.92 3.37
N ARG A 432 -3.37 -14.63 2.34
CA ARG A 432 -4.18 -15.55 1.53
C ARG A 432 -4.01 -16.99 1.96
N LEU A 433 -2.83 -17.36 2.49
CA LEU A 433 -2.60 -18.69 3.05
C LEU A 433 -2.91 -18.73 4.55
N THR A 434 -3.80 -19.65 4.91
CA THR A 434 -4.12 -19.99 6.30
C THR A 434 -4.31 -21.50 6.40
N PHE A 435 -3.49 -22.14 7.23
CA PHE A 435 -3.54 -23.55 7.54
C PHE A 435 -3.94 -23.76 9.00
N ALA A 436 -4.68 -24.83 9.26
CA ALA A 436 -5.02 -25.31 10.59
C ALA A 436 -4.87 -26.83 10.66
N VAL A 437 -4.62 -27.36 11.86
CA VAL A 437 -4.62 -28.81 12.11
C VAL A 437 -6.08 -29.29 12.26
N ILE A 438 -6.39 -30.43 11.64
CA ILE A 438 -7.66 -31.13 11.83
C ILE A 438 -7.40 -32.55 12.34
N GLN A 439 -8.21 -32.95 13.32
CA GLN A 439 -8.16 -34.26 13.94
C GLN A 439 -8.79 -35.35 13.06
N LYS A 440 -8.52 -36.62 13.39
CA LYS A 440 -9.14 -37.78 12.73
C LYS A 440 -10.67 -37.73 12.73
N TYR A 441 -11.27 -38.45 11.78
CA TYR A 441 -12.71 -38.58 11.53
C TYR A 441 -13.42 -37.32 11.02
N ASN A 442 -12.71 -36.24 10.72
CA ASN A 442 -13.29 -35.09 10.03
C ASN A 442 -13.29 -35.31 8.51
N VAL A 443 -14.41 -35.02 7.85
CA VAL A 443 -14.53 -35.07 6.38
C VAL A 443 -14.47 -33.66 5.83
N LEU A 444 -13.65 -33.44 4.80
CA LEU A 444 -13.44 -32.13 4.22
C LEU A 444 -14.28 -31.99 2.94
N GLY A 445 -15.04 -30.90 2.85
CA GLY A 445 -15.69 -30.54 1.60
C GLY A 445 -14.65 -30.14 0.54
N ASN A 446 -15.03 -30.22 -0.73
CA ASN A 446 -14.21 -29.79 -1.86
C ASN A 446 -13.90 -28.27 -1.88
N THR A 447 -14.31 -27.51 -0.85
CA THR A 447 -13.91 -26.11 -0.57
C THR A 447 -12.64 -26.01 0.28
N CYS A 448 -12.06 -27.15 0.67
CA CYS A 448 -10.81 -27.25 1.41
C CYS A 448 -9.75 -28.00 0.57
N ASN A 449 -8.48 -27.68 0.81
CA ASN A 449 -7.35 -28.55 0.48
C ASN A 449 -6.79 -29.13 1.79
N PHE A 450 -6.08 -30.25 1.70
CA PHE A 450 -5.38 -30.83 2.83
C PHE A 450 -3.98 -31.31 2.49
N ILE A 451 -3.14 -31.34 3.52
CA ILE A 451 -1.82 -31.96 3.54
C ILE A 451 -1.80 -33.02 4.63
N ALA A 452 -1.34 -34.23 4.28
CA ALA A 452 -1.03 -35.30 5.22
C ALA A 452 0.45 -35.64 5.16
N ILE A 453 1.04 -35.96 6.31
CA ILE A 453 2.47 -36.27 6.44
C ILE A 453 2.60 -37.74 6.85
N LYS A 454 3.34 -38.52 6.05
CA LYS A 454 3.71 -39.90 6.36
C LYS A 454 5.04 -39.93 7.12
N GLU A 455 5.34 -41.07 7.75
CA GLU A 455 6.66 -41.35 8.30
C GLU A 455 7.75 -41.06 7.27
N ASN A 456 8.82 -40.40 7.71
CA ASN A 456 9.87 -39.91 6.85
C ASN A 456 11.20 -39.82 7.60
N LYS A 457 12.29 -39.89 6.84
CA LYS A 457 13.66 -39.84 7.37
C LYS A 457 14.15 -38.42 7.71
N TYR A 458 13.32 -37.40 7.52
CA TYR A 458 13.71 -35.99 7.66
C TYR A 458 13.20 -35.35 8.95
N ASP A 459 12.55 -36.13 9.83
CA ASP A 459 11.90 -35.65 11.06
C ASP A 459 10.93 -34.48 10.82
N ILE A 460 10.23 -34.53 9.68
CA ILE A 460 9.18 -33.56 9.36
C ILE A 460 7.85 -34.08 9.89
N ASP A 461 7.24 -33.35 10.82
CA ASP A 461 5.92 -33.62 11.33
C ASP A 461 4.88 -32.59 10.83
N ILE A 462 3.62 -32.79 11.23
CA ILE A 462 2.51 -31.94 10.85
C ILE A 462 2.61 -30.52 11.42
N TYR A 463 3.27 -30.34 12.57
CA TYR A 463 3.37 -29.06 13.27
C TYR A 463 4.51 -28.19 12.74
N PHE A 464 5.63 -28.80 12.35
CA PHE A 464 6.65 -28.12 11.54
C PHE A 464 6.04 -27.59 10.25
N MET A 465 5.28 -28.44 9.53
CA MET A 465 4.59 -28.02 8.31
C MET A 465 3.55 -26.93 8.57
N LEU A 466 2.84 -26.97 9.71
CA LEU A 466 1.92 -25.91 10.10
C LEU A 466 2.63 -24.56 10.23
N GLY A 467 3.75 -24.52 10.96
CA GLY A 467 4.55 -23.31 11.13
C GLY A 467 5.11 -22.79 9.79
N LEU A 468 5.68 -23.68 8.99
CA LEU A 468 6.22 -23.37 7.66
C LEU A 468 5.15 -22.77 6.73
N LEU A 469 4.00 -23.43 6.60
CA LEU A 469 2.96 -23.06 5.62
C LEU A 469 2.18 -21.81 6.02
N ASN A 470 2.10 -21.50 7.32
CA ASN A 470 1.51 -20.27 7.81
C ASN A 470 2.48 -19.09 7.85
N SER A 471 3.76 -19.28 7.51
CA SER A 471 4.75 -18.19 7.57
C SER A 471 4.46 -17.04 6.60
N SER A 472 5.00 -15.85 6.90
CA SER A 472 4.94 -14.71 5.98
C SER A 472 5.61 -14.99 4.64
N ILE A 473 6.74 -15.72 4.63
CA ILE A 473 7.46 -16.05 3.40
C ILE A 473 6.65 -16.97 2.49
N MET A 474 5.93 -17.95 3.04
CA MET A 474 5.11 -18.85 2.22
C MET A 474 3.87 -18.14 1.69
N ASN A 475 3.27 -17.25 2.49
CA ASN A 475 2.19 -16.38 2.01
C ASN A 475 2.66 -15.45 0.87
N TRP A 476 3.86 -14.88 0.98
CA TRP A 476 4.48 -14.10 -0.10
C TRP A 476 4.72 -14.95 -1.35
N TYR A 477 5.35 -16.12 -1.20
CA TYR A 477 5.66 -17.05 -2.30
C TYR A 477 4.40 -17.47 -3.07
N PHE A 478 3.29 -17.69 -2.37
CA PHE A 478 2.00 -17.96 -3.00
C PHE A 478 1.43 -16.74 -3.73
N LYS A 479 1.49 -15.54 -3.13
CA LYS A 479 0.94 -14.31 -3.72
C LYS A 479 1.59 -13.94 -5.05
N ILE A 480 2.90 -14.13 -5.17
CA ILE A 480 3.61 -13.82 -6.42
C ILE A 480 3.26 -14.80 -7.55
N GLN A 481 2.77 -15.99 -7.23
CA GLN A 481 2.42 -17.04 -8.20
C GLN A 481 0.93 -17.08 -8.55
N SER A 482 0.06 -16.67 -7.62
CA SER A 482 -1.38 -16.87 -7.71
C SER A 482 -2.13 -15.65 -8.23
N SER A 483 -2.72 -15.77 -9.43
CA SER A 483 -3.47 -14.71 -10.13
C SER A 483 -4.99 -14.78 -10.01
N ASN A 484 -5.53 -15.68 -9.21
CA ASN A 484 -6.98 -15.81 -9.03
C ASN A 484 -7.32 -16.08 -7.56
N ASN A 485 -8.60 -16.04 -7.21
CA ASN A 485 -9.04 -16.26 -5.82
C ASN A 485 -8.87 -17.70 -5.32
N HIS A 486 -8.46 -18.66 -6.16
CA HIS A 486 -8.30 -20.04 -5.75
C HIS A 486 -6.90 -20.32 -5.20
N ILE A 487 -6.84 -21.16 -4.17
CA ILE A 487 -5.60 -21.79 -3.70
C ILE A 487 -5.61 -23.20 -4.28
N ASN A 488 -4.82 -23.45 -5.31
CA ASN A 488 -4.84 -24.71 -6.04
C ASN A 488 -3.79 -25.69 -5.50
N ASN A 489 -4.08 -26.98 -5.54
CA ASN A 489 -3.12 -28.00 -5.11
C ASN A 489 -1.82 -27.96 -5.92
N TYR A 490 -1.84 -27.59 -7.21
CA TYR A 490 -0.61 -27.49 -8.00
C TYR A 490 0.32 -26.33 -7.56
N GLU A 491 -0.24 -25.26 -6.99
CA GLU A 491 0.52 -24.14 -6.41
C GLU A 491 1.16 -24.60 -5.09
N ILE A 492 0.36 -25.21 -4.21
CA ILE A 492 0.84 -25.81 -2.94
C ILE A 492 1.93 -26.85 -3.21
N ALA A 493 1.77 -27.66 -4.26
CA ALA A 493 2.72 -28.69 -4.65
C ALA A 493 4.11 -28.13 -5.02
N CYS A 494 4.20 -26.83 -5.34
CA CYS A 494 5.45 -26.14 -5.65
C CYS A 494 6.08 -25.42 -4.45
N PHE A 495 5.49 -25.53 -3.25
CA PHE A 495 6.05 -24.91 -2.05
C PHE A 495 7.35 -25.61 -1.65
N PRO A 496 8.43 -24.85 -1.39
CA PRO A 496 9.71 -25.39 -0.96
C PRO A 496 9.65 -25.85 0.50
N VAL A 497 10.40 -26.90 0.82
CA VAL A 497 10.48 -27.49 2.16
C VAL A 497 11.96 -27.63 2.55
N PRO A 498 12.41 -26.97 3.63
CA PRO A 498 13.81 -27.03 4.06
C PRO A 498 14.09 -28.30 4.86
N VAL A 499 14.20 -29.43 4.15
CA VAL A 499 14.34 -30.77 4.75
C VAL A 499 15.57 -30.93 5.65
N ASP A 500 16.66 -30.24 5.34
CA ASP A 500 17.95 -30.33 6.05
C ASP A 500 18.07 -29.33 7.22
N PHE A 501 17.02 -28.60 7.58
CA PHE A 501 17.07 -27.65 8.69
C PHE A 501 17.17 -28.37 10.03
N ASN A 502 18.10 -27.98 10.91
CA ASN A 502 18.35 -28.68 12.17
C ASN A 502 17.33 -28.34 13.27
N CYS A 503 16.70 -27.16 13.22
CA CYS A 503 15.79 -26.68 14.27
C CYS A 503 14.30 -26.86 13.92
N LYS A 504 13.96 -27.91 13.14
CA LYS A 504 12.56 -28.21 12.77
C LYS A 504 11.66 -28.44 13.99
N SER A 505 12.17 -29.14 15.01
CA SER A 505 11.47 -29.39 16.27
C SER A 505 11.07 -28.09 16.97
N GLN A 506 11.92 -27.07 16.96
CA GLN A 506 11.61 -25.77 17.57
C GLN A 506 10.42 -25.09 16.88
N ILE A 507 10.36 -25.13 15.54
CA ILE A 507 9.20 -24.60 14.80
C ILE A 507 7.93 -25.39 15.16
N ALA A 508 8.03 -26.73 15.23
CA ALA A 508 6.90 -27.58 15.60
C ALA A 508 6.40 -27.29 17.01
N ASP A 509 7.29 -27.13 17.99
CA ASP A 509 6.94 -26.90 19.38
C ASP A 509 6.34 -25.51 19.59
N LEU A 510 6.88 -24.47 18.96
CA LEU A 510 6.29 -23.12 18.97
C LEU A 510 4.91 -23.11 18.32
N ALA A 511 4.70 -23.86 17.24
CA ALA A 511 3.41 -23.97 16.59
C ALA A 511 2.37 -24.67 17.50
N LYS A 512 2.78 -25.72 18.24
CA LYS A 512 1.94 -26.38 19.25
C LYS A 512 1.59 -25.44 20.40
N GLU A 513 2.58 -24.69 20.90
CA GLU A 513 2.39 -23.71 21.98
C GLU A 513 1.41 -22.61 21.56
N TYR A 514 1.54 -22.10 20.33
CA TYR A 514 0.61 -21.09 19.80
C TYR A 514 -0.83 -21.64 19.61
N ILE A 515 -0.99 -22.90 19.21
CA ILE A 515 -2.32 -23.54 19.16
C ILE A 515 -2.93 -23.63 20.58
N ALA A 516 -2.12 -23.92 21.60
CA ALA A 516 -2.58 -24.02 22.98
C ALA A 516 -3.01 -22.66 23.57
N ASP A 517 -2.32 -21.57 23.21
CA ASP A 517 -2.67 -20.21 23.62
C ASP A 517 -2.45 -19.20 22.48
N THR A 518 -3.53 -18.92 21.75
CA THR A 518 -3.51 -18.03 20.58
C THR A 518 -3.31 -16.55 20.91
N ASN A 519 -3.26 -16.16 22.19
CA ASN A 519 -2.97 -14.77 22.59
C ASN A 519 -1.46 -14.45 22.55
N ARG A 520 -0.59 -15.46 22.46
CA ARG A 520 0.88 -15.31 22.42
C ARG A 520 1.38 -14.97 21.01
N THR A 521 0.99 -13.80 20.51
CA THR A 521 1.32 -13.37 19.14
C THR A 521 2.83 -13.29 18.86
N LEU A 522 3.66 -13.07 19.90
CA LEU A 522 5.12 -13.06 19.78
C LEU A 522 5.70 -14.42 19.31
N LEU A 523 5.01 -15.54 19.55
CA LEU A 523 5.44 -16.85 19.06
C LEU A 523 5.41 -16.92 17.53
N LEU A 524 4.46 -16.21 16.90
CA LEU A 524 4.35 -16.17 15.44
C LEU A 524 5.55 -15.47 14.82
N ASP A 525 6.00 -14.36 15.42
CA ASP A 525 7.20 -13.65 14.97
C ASP A 525 8.42 -14.57 15.06
N ARG A 526 8.53 -15.34 16.14
CA ARG A 526 9.63 -16.30 16.31
C ARG A 526 9.59 -17.46 15.30
N ILE A 527 8.40 -18.00 15.02
CA ILE A 527 8.21 -19.02 13.97
C ILE A 527 8.65 -18.45 12.61
N ASP A 528 8.23 -17.22 12.28
CA ASP A 528 8.60 -16.56 11.03
C ASP A 528 10.12 -16.34 10.91
N GLU A 529 10.79 -15.94 11.98
CA GLU A 529 12.26 -15.82 12.02
C GLU A 529 12.96 -17.15 11.74
N LEU A 530 12.52 -18.23 12.41
CA LEU A 530 13.09 -19.57 12.23
C LEU A 530 12.84 -20.11 10.82
N VAL A 531 11.67 -19.83 10.22
CA VAL A 531 11.38 -20.21 8.84
C VAL A 531 12.27 -19.44 7.86
N LYS A 532 12.50 -18.13 8.08
CA LYS A 532 13.44 -17.35 7.27
C LYS A 532 14.88 -17.87 7.41
N GLU A 533 15.26 -18.28 8.61
CA GLU A 533 16.56 -18.92 8.87
C GLU A 533 16.68 -20.26 8.13
N ALA A 534 15.64 -21.09 8.16
CA ALA A 534 15.61 -22.38 7.46
C ALA A 534 15.83 -22.26 5.95
N PHE A 535 15.41 -21.14 5.37
CA PHE A 535 15.66 -20.80 3.96
C PHE A 535 16.93 -19.95 3.73
N CYS A 536 17.72 -19.67 4.76
CA CYS A 536 18.89 -18.79 4.73
C CYS A 536 18.58 -17.36 4.20
N LEU A 537 17.34 -16.88 4.36
CA LEU A 537 16.91 -15.57 3.88
C LEU A 537 17.42 -14.43 4.76
N ASN A 538 17.72 -14.71 6.02
CA ASN A 538 18.35 -13.75 6.93
C ASN A 538 19.67 -13.20 6.38
N ARG A 539 20.40 -13.95 5.53
CA ARG A 539 21.66 -13.50 4.90
C ARG A 539 21.47 -12.73 3.58
N ILE A 540 20.32 -12.84 2.93
CA ILE A 540 20.01 -12.16 1.64
C ILE A 540 19.44 -10.77 1.89
N GLU A 541 18.66 -10.59 2.96
CA GLU A 541 18.23 -9.25 3.42
C GLU A 541 19.44 -8.39 3.89
N ILE A 542 20.62 -8.98 4.03
CA ILE A 542 21.90 -8.36 4.48
C ILE A 542 22.82 -7.99 3.29
N LYS A 543 22.42 -8.22 2.02
CA LYS A 543 23.25 -7.89 0.84
C LYS A 543 23.15 -6.44 0.32
N MET A 544 22.50 -5.55 1.05
CA MET A 544 22.90 -4.15 1.07
C MET A 544 23.93 -4.04 2.19
N GLU A 545 25.18 -3.68 1.88
CA GLU A 545 26.21 -3.46 2.91
C GLU A 545 25.71 -2.41 3.91
N LEU A 546 25.14 -2.89 5.02
CA LEU A 546 25.06 -2.18 6.27
C LEU A 546 26.26 -2.66 7.10
N PRO A 547 27.00 -1.74 7.75
CA PRO A 547 28.10 -2.13 8.62
C PRO A 547 27.61 -3.14 9.66
N THR A 548 28.35 -4.24 9.81
CA THR A 548 28.10 -5.23 10.84
C THR A 548 28.26 -4.59 12.21
N PHE A 549 27.16 -4.44 12.94
CA PHE A 549 27.17 -4.09 14.35
C PHE A 549 27.08 -5.37 15.19
N PRO A 550 27.96 -5.59 16.20
CA PRO A 550 27.86 -6.74 17.10
C PRO A 550 26.60 -6.63 17.99
N ASP A 551 25.97 -7.77 18.29
CA ASP A 551 24.83 -7.95 19.23
C ASP A 551 23.65 -6.97 19.07
N THR A 552 22.86 -7.12 18.00
CA THR A 552 21.63 -6.33 17.79
C THR A 552 20.39 -7.00 18.42
N THR A 553 19.72 -6.30 19.32
CA THR A 553 18.47 -6.75 19.95
C THR A 553 17.29 -6.72 18.95
N ALA A 554 16.15 -7.34 19.29
CA ALA A 554 14.94 -7.24 18.47
C ALA A 554 14.46 -5.79 18.29
N PHE A 555 14.71 -4.93 19.28
CA PHE A 555 14.43 -3.50 19.18
C PHE A 555 15.35 -2.82 18.15
N ASP A 556 16.65 -3.12 18.18
CA ASP A 556 17.63 -2.55 17.24
C ASP A 556 17.33 -2.94 15.79
N LYS A 557 16.91 -4.19 15.55
CA LYS A 557 16.48 -4.64 14.22
C LYS A 557 15.28 -3.83 13.71
N ARG A 558 14.30 -3.56 14.57
CA ARG A 558 13.13 -2.73 14.22
C ARG A 558 13.53 -1.29 13.94
N VAL A 559 14.47 -0.74 14.71
CA VAL A 559 15.04 0.60 14.49
C VAL A 559 15.73 0.67 13.13
N ILE A 560 16.61 -0.29 12.82
CA ILE A 560 17.32 -0.34 11.53
C ILE A 560 16.35 -0.42 10.36
N CYS A 561 15.32 -1.29 10.45
CA CYS A 561 14.30 -1.41 9.42
C CYS A 561 13.53 -0.09 9.21
N ALA A 562 13.10 0.56 10.29
CA ALA A 562 12.37 1.82 10.21
C ALA A 562 13.25 3.00 9.75
N ILE A 563 14.54 3.03 10.11
CA ILE A 563 15.51 3.99 9.57
C ILE A 563 15.68 3.76 8.06
N THR A 564 15.81 2.51 7.63
CA THR A 564 15.94 2.15 6.20
C THR A 564 14.71 2.61 5.43
N GLU A 565 13.51 2.31 5.92
CA GLU A 565 12.25 2.76 5.30
C GLU A 565 12.17 4.29 5.23
N LYS A 566 12.54 4.99 6.31
CA LYS A 566 12.61 6.45 6.35
C LYS A 566 13.56 6.98 5.26
N GLN A 567 14.78 6.45 5.16
CA GLN A 567 15.77 6.92 4.20
C GLN A 567 15.36 6.61 2.75
N GLU A 568 14.78 5.44 2.50
CA GLU A 568 14.23 5.10 1.19
C GLU A 568 13.13 6.06 0.75
N LYS A 569 12.20 6.41 1.66
CA LYS A 569 11.14 7.38 1.35
C LYS A 569 11.72 8.77 1.08
N LEU A 570 12.64 9.25 1.91
CA LEU A 570 13.31 10.53 1.71
C LEU A 570 14.11 10.58 0.40
N SER A 571 14.85 9.52 0.06
CA SER A 571 15.63 9.44 -1.19
C SER A 571 14.75 9.49 -2.45
N ARG A 572 13.49 9.05 -2.35
CA ARG A 572 12.49 9.12 -3.42
C ARG A 572 11.79 10.48 -3.51
N GLY A 573 12.13 11.42 -2.63
CA GLY A 573 11.46 12.72 -2.50
C GLY A 573 10.06 12.63 -1.91
N GLU A 574 9.75 11.56 -1.16
CA GLU A 574 8.44 11.36 -0.56
C GLU A 574 8.27 12.14 0.75
N ILE A 575 7.07 12.65 0.98
CA ILE A 575 6.65 13.31 2.20
C ILE A 575 6.25 12.25 3.22
N LEU A 576 7.02 12.17 4.29
CA LEU A 576 6.83 11.18 5.34
C LEU A 576 5.49 11.37 6.06
N ASN A 577 4.71 10.29 6.21
CA ASN A 577 3.42 10.25 6.91
C ASN A 577 2.36 11.25 6.38
N HIS A 578 2.36 11.61 5.10
CA HIS A 578 1.33 12.48 4.51
C HIS A 578 0.05 11.70 4.12
N THR A 579 -0.59 11.08 5.12
CA THR A 579 -1.80 10.27 4.94
C THR A 579 -2.97 10.84 5.75
N THR A 580 -4.18 10.82 5.18
CA THR A 580 -5.42 11.28 5.83
C THR A 580 -6.41 10.12 6.09
N PHE A 581 -7.59 10.43 6.62
CA PHE A 581 -8.60 9.48 7.07
C PHE A 581 -9.87 9.58 6.23
N LYS A 582 -10.45 8.42 5.91
CA LYS A 582 -11.72 8.36 5.18
C LYS A 582 -12.85 8.81 6.10
N LEU A 583 -13.59 9.82 5.65
CA LEU A 583 -14.78 10.32 6.32
C LEU A 583 -16.02 9.52 5.91
N SER A 584 -17.00 9.42 6.82
CA SER A 584 -18.31 8.85 6.50
C SER A 584 -19.06 9.78 5.53
N LYS A 585 -20.08 9.26 4.83
CA LYS A 585 -20.93 10.10 3.96
C LYS A 585 -21.55 11.27 4.72
N LEU A 586 -21.95 11.03 5.97
CA LEU A 586 -22.56 12.01 6.84
C LEU A 586 -21.53 13.05 7.33
N ASP A 587 -20.32 12.63 7.69
CA ASP A 587 -19.24 13.58 8.05
C ASP A 587 -18.82 14.44 6.85
N LEU A 588 -18.79 13.88 5.63
CA LEU A 588 -18.51 14.64 4.40
C LEU A 588 -19.58 15.70 4.12
N GLU A 589 -20.86 15.34 4.32
CA GLU A 589 -21.97 16.30 4.22
C GLU A 589 -21.78 17.46 5.19
N MET A 590 -21.42 17.17 6.45
CA MET A 590 -21.16 18.19 7.47
C MET A 590 -19.97 19.07 7.12
N VAL A 591 -18.84 18.46 6.74
CA VAL A 591 -17.59 19.15 6.44
C VAL A 591 -17.75 20.16 5.29
N ARG A 592 -18.49 19.80 4.25
CA ARG A 592 -18.75 20.65 3.08
C ARG A 592 -19.48 21.96 3.41
N SER A 593 -20.33 21.94 4.43
CA SER A 593 -21.10 23.12 4.83
C SER A 593 -20.33 24.08 5.74
N VAL A 594 -19.19 23.67 6.28
CA VAL A 594 -18.40 24.49 7.20
C VAL A 594 -17.38 25.31 6.40
N PRO A 595 -17.49 26.65 6.33
CA PRO A 595 -16.50 27.49 5.66
C PRO A 595 -15.22 27.63 6.49
N GLN A 596 -14.15 28.19 5.91
CA GLN A 596 -12.91 28.48 6.62
C GLN A 596 -13.17 29.31 7.89
N GLY A 597 -12.62 28.88 9.04
CA GLY A 597 -12.89 29.48 10.35
C GLY A 597 -14.27 29.18 10.94
N GLY A 598 -15.14 28.49 10.19
CA GLY A 598 -16.45 28.02 10.63
C GLY A 598 -16.39 26.80 11.55
N ASN A 599 -17.55 26.40 12.06
CA ASN A 599 -17.71 25.26 12.96
C ASN A 599 -19.10 24.60 12.82
N TRP A 600 -19.47 23.75 13.78
CA TRP A 600 -20.77 23.06 13.81
C TRP A 600 -22.00 23.98 13.64
N LYS A 601 -21.91 25.27 13.98
CA LYS A 601 -23.00 26.25 13.78
C LYS A 601 -23.29 26.53 12.30
N ASN A 602 -22.38 26.19 11.41
CA ASN A 602 -22.54 26.35 9.96
C ASN A 602 -23.22 25.13 9.30
N ILE A 603 -23.46 24.05 10.05
CA ILE A 603 -24.07 22.83 9.51
C ILE A 603 -25.59 23.06 9.38
N PRO A 604 -26.21 22.81 8.20
CA PRO A 604 -27.63 23.01 7.98
C PRO A 604 -28.50 22.16 8.92
N THR A 605 -29.68 22.68 9.26
CA THR A 605 -30.63 22.00 10.14
C THR A 605 -31.04 20.62 9.64
N GLU A 606 -31.20 20.44 8.32
CA GLU A 606 -31.49 19.13 7.72
C GLU A 606 -30.36 18.11 7.92
N THR A 607 -29.10 18.55 7.93
CA THR A 607 -27.94 17.69 8.19
C THR A 607 -27.79 17.40 9.68
N VAL A 608 -28.09 18.38 10.55
CA VAL A 608 -28.10 18.22 12.02
C VAL A 608 -29.09 17.13 12.44
N ALA A 609 -30.31 17.12 11.87
CA ALA A 609 -31.36 16.15 12.17
C ALA A 609 -30.97 14.69 11.85
N LYS A 610 -29.92 14.47 11.04
CA LYS A 610 -29.39 13.14 10.72
C LYS A 610 -28.44 12.61 11.81
N SER A 611 -28.07 13.42 12.81
CA SER A 611 -27.08 13.08 13.84
C SER A 611 -27.53 13.45 15.24
N LYS A 612 -27.87 12.42 16.04
CA LYS A 612 -28.22 12.57 17.47
C LYS A 612 -27.16 13.36 18.26
N ARG A 613 -25.88 13.20 17.90
CA ARG A 613 -24.76 13.92 18.54
C ARG A 613 -24.82 15.41 18.23
N LEU A 614 -25.08 15.80 16.98
CA LEU A 614 -25.18 17.22 16.62
C LEU A 614 -26.44 17.86 17.18
N GLU A 615 -27.58 17.16 17.18
CA GLU A 615 -28.78 17.62 17.87
C GLU A 615 -28.50 17.94 19.34
N GLN A 616 -27.76 17.07 20.03
CA GLN A 616 -27.35 17.30 21.41
C GLN A 616 -26.39 18.49 21.55
N ILE A 617 -25.41 18.63 20.65
CA ILE A 617 -24.47 19.78 20.64
C ILE A 617 -25.24 21.09 20.47
N THR A 618 -26.18 21.16 19.52
CA THR A 618 -27.01 22.34 19.27
C THR A 618 -27.89 22.68 20.48
N LYS A 619 -28.49 21.68 21.13
CA LYS A 619 -29.32 21.88 22.34
C LYS A 619 -28.53 22.35 23.55
N THR A 620 -27.29 21.88 23.71
CA THR A 620 -26.43 22.19 24.87
C THR A 620 -25.53 23.40 24.66
N GLY A 621 -25.62 24.07 23.52
CA GLY A 621 -24.82 25.26 23.18
C GLY A 621 -23.42 24.97 22.66
N GLY A 622 -22.88 23.74 22.82
CA GLY A 622 -21.68 23.20 22.17
C GLY A 622 -20.37 23.98 22.38
N ARG A 623 -19.21 23.33 22.17
CA ARG A 623 -17.94 24.08 22.04
C ARG A 623 -17.80 24.56 20.59
N THR A 624 -17.43 25.82 20.39
CA THR A 624 -17.21 26.41 19.04
C THR A 624 -16.07 25.75 18.26
N THR A 625 -15.26 24.92 18.92
CA THR A 625 -14.18 24.16 18.28
C THR A 625 -14.67 22.89 17.57
N LEU A 626 -15.87 22.37 17.88
CA LEU A 626 -16.38 21.12 17.31
C LEU A 626 -16.75 21.30 15.83
N TYR A 627 -16.42 20.31 14.99
CA TYR A 627 -16.58 20.39 13.53
C TYR A 627 -15.94 21.65 12.94
N GLY A 628 -14.83 22.10 13.52
CA GLY A 628 -14.18 23.35 13.11
C GLY A 628 -13.34 23.16 11.84
N ARG A 629 -13.44 24.12 10.92
CA ARG A 629 -12.51 24.25 9.78
C ARG A 629 -11.45 25.28 10.08
N ILE A 630 -10.20 24.89 9.86
CA ILE A 630 -9.03 25.69 10.22
C ILE A 630 -9.04 26.99 9.41
N ASP A 631 -8.82 28.11 10.10
CA ASP A 631 -8.65 29.45 9.53
C ASP A 631 -7.19 29.65 9.12
N TYR A 632 -6.93 29.90 7.83
CA TYR A 632 -5.57 30.08 7.33
C TYR A 632 -4.84 31.27 7.92
N ASN A 633 -5.57 32.31 8.33
CA ASN A 633 -4.97 33.57 8.77
C ASN A 633 -4.68 33.59 10.27
N LYS A 634 -4.94 32.49 10.97
CA LYS A 634 -4.75 32.37 12.42
C LYS A 634 -3.94 31.12 12.77
N PRO A 635 -3.32 31.06 13.95
CA PRO A 635 -2.80 29.80 14.47
C PRO A 635 -3.94 28.78 14.61
N GLY A 636 -3.66 27.51 14.31
CA GLY A 636 -4.62 26.42 14.46
C GLY A 636 -5.02 26.17 15.91
N TYR A 637 -6.10 25.41 16.13
CA TYR A 637 -6.44 24.95 17.49
C TYR A 637 -5.59 23.75 17.90
N THR A 638 -5.68 23.37 19.18
CA THR A 638 -4.91 22.26 19.73
C THR A 638 -5.14 20.95 18.94
N ILE A 639 -4.07 20.39 18.37
CA ILE A 639 -4.05 19.04 17.80
C ILE A 639 -4.11 18.02 18.96
N THR A 640 -5.08 17.11 18.90
CA THR A 640 -5.33 16.06 19.92
C THR A 640 -5.24 14.67 19.30
N THR A 641 -5.23 13.62 20.12
CA THR A 641 -5.14 12.21 19.65
C THR A 641 -6.30 11.72 18.79
N TYR A 642 -7.33 12.54 18.55
CA TYR A 642 -8.48 12.22 17.71
C TYR A 642 -8.67 13.22 16.56
N PHE A 643 -7.58 13.78 16.02
CA PHE A 643 -7.64 14.69 14.87
C PHE A 643 -8.12 14.02 13.57
N ASN A 644 -8.35 12.71 13.57
CA ASN A 644 -8.99 11.96 12.48
C ASN A 644 -10.51 12.15 12.40
N ARG A 645 -11.15 12.81 13.37
CA ARG A 645 -12.61 12.98 13.43
C ARG A 645 -12.97 14.47 13.49
N PRO A 646 -13.76 15.01 12.53
CA PRO A 646 -14.13 16.43 12.54
C PRO A 646 -14.94 16.82 13.78
N GLY A 647 -15.75 15.90 14.32
CA GLY A 647 -16.58 16.15 15.50
C GLY A 647 -15.84 16.26 16.84
N ASN A 648 -14.51 16.21 16.85
CA ASN A 648 -13.69 16.26 18.07
C ASN A 648 -12.85 17.54 18.20
N GLY A 649 -12.95 18.47 17.25
CA GLY A 649 -12.18 19.71 17.28
C GLY A 649 -12.08 20.38 15.92
N THR A 650 -11.15 21.32 15.79
CA THR A 650 -10.93 22.08 14.55
C THR A 650 -9.86 21.41 13.72
N TYR A 651 -10.21 20.31 13.07
CA TYR A 651 -9.28 19.46 12.30
C TYR A 651 -9.61 19.39 10.81
N ILE A 652 -10.68 20.05 10.37
CA ILE A 652 -11.04 20.07 8.95
C ILE A 652 -10.01 20.94 8.21
N HIS A 653 -9.48 20.40 7.11
CA HIS A 653 -8.50 21.08 6.27
C HIS A 653 -9.06 22.44 5.79
N PRO A 654 -8.25 23.50 5.72
CA PRO A 654 -8.72 24.84 5.34
C PRO A 654 -9.47 24.90 4.01
N VAL A 655 -9.05 24.11 3.02
CA VAL A 655 -9.60 24.12 1.64
C VAL A 655 -10.26 22.80 1.24
N HIS A 656 -9.81 21.68 1.79
CA HIS A 656 -10.21 20.36 1.32
C HIS A 656 -11.31 19.77 2.22
N ASP A 657 -12.21 18.98 1.66
CA ASP A 657 -13.27 18.30 2.42
C ASP A 657 -12.76 17.03 3.13
N ARG A 658 -11.68 17.19 3.90
CA ARG A 658 -11.04 16.15 4.70
C ARG A 658 -10.54 16.71 6.01
N VAL A 659 -10.14 15.83 6.91
CA VAL A 659 -9.33 16.21 8.07
C VAL A 659 -7.85 16.33 7.69
N LEU A 660 -7.05 16.94 8.58
CA LEU A 660 -5.61 17.02 8.44
C LEU A 660 -4.96 15.64 8.23
N SER A 661 -3.90 15.60 7.41
CA SER A 661 -3.00 14.46 7.35
C SER A 661 -2.11 14.40 8.60
N VAL A 662 -1.48 13.23 8.85
CA VAL A 662 -0.54 13.08 9.98
C VAL A 662 0.65 14.05 9.84
N ARG A 663 1.20 14.24 8.64
CA ARG A 663 2.26 15.22 8.37
C ARG A 663 1.82 16.66 8.67
N GLU A 664 0.64 17.07 8.18
CA GLU A 664 0.12 18.42 8.44
C GLU A 664 -0.04 18.66 9.96
N ALA A 665 -0.60 17.69 10.69
CA ALA A 665 -0.72 17.75 12.14
C ALA A 665 0.65 17.79 12.85
N ALA A 666 1.66 17.05 12.34
CA ALA A 666 3.03 17.09 12.86
C ALA A 666 3.71 18.45 12.64
N ARG A 667 3.44 19.13 11.52
CA ARG A 667 3.90 20.50 11.28
C ARG A 667 3.28 21.51 12.23
N PHE A 668 1.99 21.37 12.58
CA PHE A 668 1.38 22.19 13.63
C PHE A 668 2.06 22.01 15.00
N GLN A 669 2.57 20.81 15.25
CA GLN A 669 3.39 20.50 16.41
C GLN A 669 4.87 20.86 16.21
N THR A 670 5.30 21.45 15.10
CA THR A 670 6.71 21.85 14.80
C THR A 670 7.72 20.70 14.68
N PHE A 671 7.29 19.50 14.33
CA PHE A 671 8.23 18.44 13.97
C PHE A 671 8.86 18.69 12.60
N PRO A 672 10.17 18.43 12.41
CA PRO A 672 10.81 18.50 11.11
C PRO A 672 10.11 17.63 10.06
N ASP A 673 10.18 18.03 8.80
CA ASP A 673 9.58 17.28 7.68
C ASP A 673 10.27 15.92 7.46
N SER A 674 11.53 15.79 7.89
CA SER A 674 12.29 14.54 7.92
C SER A 674 11.96 13.64 9.11
N TYR A 675 11.11 14.07 10.06
CA TYR A 675 10.76 13.27 11.25
C TYR A 675 9.76 12.16 10.89
N TYR A 676 10.15 10.89 11.01
CA TYR A 676 9.33 9.74 10.63
C TYR A 676 8.58 9.15 11.82
N PHE A 677 7.26 9.10 11.76
CA PHE A 677 6.44 8.47 12.81
C PHE A 677 6.16 7.01 12.47
N CYS A 678 6.49 6.11 13.38
CA CYS A 678 6.27 4.67 13.25
C CYS A 678 4.93 4.23 13.84
N GLY A 679 4.41 3.07 13.40
CA GLY A 679 3.23 2.42 13.96
C GLY A 679 1.96 2.56 13.11
N ASN A 680 0.87 2.00 13.62
CA ASN A 680 -0.43 2.03 12.96
C ASN A 680 -1.11 3.42 13.08
N LYS A 681 -2.20 3.62 12.32
CA LYS A 681 -2.95 4.88 12.28
C LYS A 681 -3.28 5.47 13.65
N THR A 682 -3.72 4.66 14.61
CA THR A 682 -4.06 5.14 15.96
C THR A 682 -2.81 5.56 16.72
N GLN A 683 -1.72 4.81 16.60
CA GLN A 683 -0.44 5.13 17.24
C GLN A 683 0.16 6.42 16.69
N LEU A 684 0.03 6.69 15.38
CA LEU A 684 0.46 7.95 14.78
C LEU A 684 -0.31 9.15 15.37
N LEU A 685 -1.64 9.03 15.49
CA LEU A 685 -2.47 10.06 16.11
C LEU A 685 -2.10 10.33 17.57
N ASN A 686 -1.87 9.27 18.35
CA ASN A 686 -1.49 9.37 19.76
C ASN A 686 -0.14 10.09 19.93
N GLN A 687 0.86 9.71 19.14
CA GLN A 687 2.20 10.31 19.17
C GLN A 687 2.15 11.81 18.86
N VAL A 688 1.51 12.20 17.75
CA VAL A 688 1.42 13.61 17.34
C VAL A 688 0.52 14.41 18.28
N GLY A 689 -0.60 13.85 18.73
CA GLY A 689 -1.56 14.54 19.60
C GLY A 689 -1.04 14.81 21.01
N ASN A 690 -0.24 13.89 21.57
CA ASN A 690 0.32 14.03 22.92
C ASN A 690 1.61 14.84 22.97
N ALA A 691 2.34 14.96 21.86
CA ALA A 691 3.64 15.64 21.82
C ALA A 691 3.61 17.09 22.35
N VAL A 692 4.72 17.47 22.99
CA VAL A 692 5.11 18.87 23.19
C VAL A 692 5.77 19.38 21.89
N PRO A 693 5.40 20.56 21.38
CA PRO A 693 6.03 21.08 20.17
C PRO A 693 7.55 21.26 20.31
N PRO A 694 8.40 20.70 19.42
CA PRO A 694 9.85 20.85 19.51
C PRO A 694 10.33 22.30 19.52
N LEU A 695 9.71 23.21 18.77
CA LEU A 695 10.11 24.63 18.79
C LEU A 695 9.84 25.31 20.15
N PHE A 696 8.80 24.88 20.86
CA PHE A 696 8.51 25.38 22.20
C PHE A 696 9.50 24.79 23.22
N ALA A 697 9.77 23.49 23.14
CA ALA A 697 10.78 22.82 23.95
C ALA A 697 12.20 23.40 23.72
N TYR A 698 12.54 23.77 22.48
CA TYR A 698 13.79 24.44 22.11
C TYR A 698 13.99 25.75 22.88
N GLN A 699 12.95 26.59 22.96
CA GLN A 699 13.03 27.87 23.67
C GLN A 699 13.16 27.68 25.19
N ILE A 700 12.51 26.67 25.75
CA ILE A 700 12.72 26.26 27.15
C ILE A 700 14.18 25.89 27.34
N ALA A 701 14.71 24.96 26.54
CA ALA A 701 16.10 24.50 26.62
C ALA A 701 17.11 25.64 26.52
N LYS A 702 16.95 26.54 25.54
CA LYS A 702 17.79 27.73 25.39
C LYS A 702 17.81 28.57 26.67
N LYS A 703 16.63 28.81 27.27
CA LYS A 703 16.55 29.56 28.53
C LYS A 703 17.27 28.85 29.68
N LEU A 704 17.18 27.52 29.78
CA LEU A 704 17.87 26.75 30.80
C LEU A 704 19.39 26.75 30.62
N ILE A 705 19.87 26.68 29.37
CA ILE A 705 21.29 26.83 29.04
C ILE A 705 21.78 28.21 29.46
N ASP A 706 21.05 29.27 29.09
CA ASP A 706 21.49 30.65 29.31
C ASP A 706 21.52 31.01 30.82
N GLU A 707 20.59 30.50 31.63
CA GLU A 707 20.49 30.82 33.06
C GLU A 707 21.32 29.89 33.97
N VAL A 708 21.48 28.61 33.60
CA VAL A 708 22.04 27.58 34.50
C VAL A 708 23.17 26.76 33.85
N GLY A 709 23.41 26.91 32.55
CA GLY A 709 24.49 26.21 31.85
C GLY A 709 24.27 24.70 31.74
N CYS A 710 23.02 24.24 31.63
CA CYS A 710 22.74 22.82 31.56
C CYS A 710 23.11 22.20 30.21
N GLU A 711 23.73 21.03 30.22
CA GLU A 711 24.19 20.35 28.99
C GLU A 711 23.56 18.98 28.77
N ARG A 712 23.07 18.33 29.83
CA ARG A 712 22.62 16.94 29.81
C ARG A 712 21.23 16.74 30.40
N SER A 713 20.37 16.02 29.68
CA SER A 713 18.98 15.76 30.09
C SER A 713 18.63 14.28 30.23
N LEU A 714 17.78 13.96 31.19
CA LEU A 714 17.02 12.72 31.28
C LEU A 714 15.55 13.01 30.97
N ASP A 715 14.93 12.28 30.04
CA ASP A 715 13.52 12.46 29.67
C ASP A 715 12.69 11.24 30.06
N LEU A 716 11.89 11.37 31.11
CA LEU A 716 10.95 10.35 31.57
C LEU A 716 9.58 10.63 30.94
N PHE A 717 8.94 9.62 30.34
CA PHE A 717 7.70 9.79 29.57
C PHE A 717 7.90 10.60 28.27
N CYS A 718 8.98 10.29 27.54
CA CYS A 718 9.43 11.08 26.39
C CYS A 718 8.46 11.06 25.19
N GLY A 719 7.52 10.09 25.15
CA GLY A 719 6.64 9.85 24.02
C GLY A 719 7.43 9.71 22.72
N ALA A 720 6.94 10.34 21.65
CA ALA A 720 7.64 10.37 20.36
C ALA A 720 8.87 11.32 20.33
N GLY A 721 9.25 11.89 21.48
CA GLY A 721 10.45 12.71 21.64
C GLY A 721 10.29 14.20 21.33
N GLY A 722 9.09 14.77 21.49
CA GLY A 722 8.85 16.19 21.19
C GLY A 722 9.69 17.13 22.07
N MET A 723 9.72 16.89 23.38
CA MET A 723 10.58 17.62 24.32
C MET A 723 12.06 17.33 24.05
N THR A 724 12.41 16.05 23.97
CA THR A 724 13.78 15.57 23.68
C THR A 724 14.37 16.23 22.43
N LEU A 725 13.60 16.31 21.33
CA LEU A 725 14.05 16.87 20.07
C LEU A 725 14.32 18.37 20.19
N GLY A 726 13.44 19.13 20.86
CA GLY A 726 13.65 20.56 21.08
C GLY A 726 14.91 20.83 21.93
N PHE A 727 15.14 20.02 22.96
CA PHE A 727 16.32 20.13 23.81
C PHE A 727 17.60 19.81 23.02
N LYS A 728 17.58 18.74 22.22
CA LYS A 728 18.67 18.40 21.28
C LYS A 728 18.95 19.56 20.31
N GLN A 729 17.92 20.16 19.72
CA GLN A 729 18.07 21.28 18.79
C GLN A 729 18.75 22.49 19.46
N ALA A 730 18.58 22.68 20.76
CA ALA A 730 19.24 23.73 21.55
C ALA A 730 20.68 23.38 21.97
N GLY A 731 21.12 22.14 21.73
CA GLY A 731 22.46 21.66 22.07
C GLY A 731 22.55 20.78 23.33
N ILE A 732 21.41 20.48 23.98
CA ILE A 732 21.38 19.60 25.16
C ILE A 732 21.50 18.15 24.71
N LYS A 733 22.42 17.40 25.33
CA LYS A 733 22.62 15.97 25.08
C LYS A 733 21.65 15.16 25.92
N SER A 734 20.83 14.32 25.28
CA SER A 734 19.99 13.37 26.00
C SER A 734 20.85 12.21 26.50
N VAL A 735 20.93 12.05 27.83
CA VAL A 735 21.60 10.92 28.48
C VAL A 735 20.76 9.66 28.30
N LEU A 736 19.44 9.78 28.53
CA LEU A 736 18.49 8.70 28.35
C LEU A 736 17.09 9.28 28.13
N SER A 737 16.33 8.66 27.25
CA SER A 737 14.89 8.92 27.11
C SER A 737 14.11 7.64 27.32
N THR A 738 13.04 7.70 28.12
CA THR A 738 12.27 6.52 28.51
C THR A 738 10.79 6.71 28.28
N ASP A 739 10.12 5.69 27.78
CA ASP A 739 8.66 5.63 27.70
C ASP A 739 8.18 4.18 27.86
N ILE A 740 6.92 4.02 28.26
CA ILE A 740 6.28 2.71 28.34
C ILE A 740 5.80 2.22 26.97
N GLU A 741 5.53 3.13 26.03
CA GLU A 741 5.01 2.81 24.70
C GLU A 741 6.14 2.44 23.74
N PRO A 742 6.23 1.17 23.28
CA PRO A 742 7.34 0.72 22.44
C PRO A 742 7.41 1.43 21.09
N ILE A 743 6.27 1.81 20.51
CA ILE A 743 6.25 2.51 19.22
C ILE A 743 6.75 3.95 19.34
N ALA A 744 6.50 4.60 20.47
CA ALA A 744 6.99 5.95 20.73
C ALA A 744 8.51 5.94 20.91
N CYS A 745 9.04 4.96 21.66
CA CYS A 745 10.47 4.69 21.79
C CYS A 745 11.13 4.42 20.42
N LEU A 746 10.50 3.59 19.59
CA LEU A 746 10.97 3.30 18.23
C LEU A 746 11.03 4.58 17.39
N THR A 747 9.96 5.39 17.38
CA THR A 747 9.91 6.66 16.65
C THR A 747 11.03 7.62 17.09
N LEU A 748 11.24 7.78 18.40
CA LEU A 748 12.31 8.65 18.91
C LEU A 748 13.69 8.15 18.45
N LYS A 749 13.97 6.85 18.59
CA LYS A 749 15.24 6.24 18.22
C LYS A 749 15.50 6.27 16.70
N VAL A 750 14.48 6.07 15.88
CA VAL A 750 14.60 6.14 14.40
C VAL A 750 14.97 7.54 13.93
N ASN A 751 14.49 8.58 14.62
CA ASN A 751 14.79 9.95 14.25
C ASN A 751 16.06 10.51 14.89
N ASN A 752 16.49 9.92 16.00
CA ASN A 752 17.66 10.32 16.77
C ASN A 752 18.43 9.05 17.20
N PRO A 753 19.08 8.36 16.24
CA PRO A 753 19.75 7.09 16.50
C PRO A 753 20.87 7.20 17.54
N GLU A 754 21.43 8.38 17.74
CA GLU A 754 22.44 8.67 18.76
C GLU A 754 21.88 8.78 20.18
N ILE A 755 20.58 8.99 20.36
CA ILE A 755 19.95 9.11 21.69
C ILE A 755 19.74 7.72 22.29
N PRO A 756 20.23 7.44 23.51
CA PRO A 756 19.86 6.21 24.24
C PRO A 756 18.37 6.23 24.59
N VAL A 757 17.67 5.14 24.25
CA VAL A 757 16.23 5.00 24.53
C VAL A 757 15.98 3.71 25.28
N LEU A 758 15.30 3.79 26.42
CA LEU A 758 14.89 2.65 27.23
C LEU A 758 13.36 2.54 27.22
N CYS A 759 12.84 1.49 26.59
CA CYS A 759 11.42 1.18 26.63
C CYS A 759 11.11 0.35 27.88
N GLY A 760 10.23 0.86 28.75
CA GLY A 760 9.88 0.15 29.98
C GLY A 760 8.95 0.93 30.90
N ASN A 761 8.29 0.20 31.80
CA ASN A 761 7.49 0.81 32.86
C ASN A 761 8.41 1.26 34.00
N VAL A 762 8.48 2.56 34.26
CA VAL A 762 9.32 3.16 35.29
C VAL A 762 8.94 2.77 36.72
N THR A 763 7.81 2.08 36.94
CA THR A 763 7.49 1.51 38.27
C THR A 763 8.21 0.18 38.53
N GLN A 764 8.86 -0.42 37.53
CA GLN A 764 9.61 -1.68 37.69
C GLN A 764 11.03 -1.40 38.17
N GLU A 765 11.51 -2.19 39.14
CA GLU A 765 12.84 -2.01 39.74
C GLU A 765 14.00 -2.19 38.74
N ASP A 766 13.86 -3.10 37.77
CA ASP A 766 14.90 -3.31 36.76
C ASP A 766 15.04 -2.10 35.81
N ILE A 767 13.92 -1.45 35.48
CA ILE A 767 13.90 -0.23 34.68
C ILE A 767 14.48 0.94 35.48
N LYS A 768 14.09 1.10 36.75
CA LYS A 768 14.66 2.11 37.64
C LYS A 768 16.17 1.95 37.79
N ALA A 769 16.65 0.73 38.01
CA ALA A 769 18.07 0.43 38.10
C ALA A 769 18.83 0.85 36.84
N LYS A 770 18.32 0.54 35.64
CA LYS A 770 18.94 0.96 34.36
C LYS A 770 18.94 2.48 34.17
N ILE A 771 17.87 3.17 34.59
CA ILE A 771 17.83 4.63 34.58
C ILE A 771 18.93 5.21 35.47
N LEU A 772 19.02 4.71 36.71
CA LEU A 772 20.00 5.17 37.68
C LEU A 772 21.43 4.90 37.22
N GLU A 773 21.70 3.71 36.70
CA GLU A 773 22.99 3.33 36.12
C GLU A 773 23.41 4.31 35.00
N ALA A 774 22.51 4.58 34.05
CA ALA A 774 22.78 5.52 32.96
C ALA A 774 23.05 6.95 33.47
N THR A 775 22.32 7.39 34.50
CA THR A 775 22.46 8.73 35.08
C THR A 775 23.76 8.90 35.88
N LEU A 776 24.15 7.89 36.66
CA LEU A 776 25.39 7.89 37.45
C LEU A 776 26.62 7.88 36.56
N ALA A 777 26.57 7.13 35.45
CA ALA A 777 27.68 7.04 34.51
C ALA A 777 27.92 8.33 33.70
N ASN A 778 26.87 9.12 33.45
CA ASN A 778 26.94 10.22 32.46
C ASN A 778 26.70 11.62 33.04
N ASN A 779 26.29 11.74 34.31
CA ASN A 779 25.87 12.96 34.99
C ASN A 779 24.66 13.65 34.32
N VAL A 780 23.67 14.08 35.09
CA VAL A 780 22.43 14.68 34.57
C VAL A 780 22.19 16.05 35.18
N ASP A 781 22.14 17.08 34.34
CA ASP A 781 21.86 18.45 34.79
C ASP A 781 20.35 18.69 34.96
N MET A 782 19.54 18.09 34.08
CA MET A 782 18.09 18.27 34.10
C MET A 782 17.31 16.98 33.87
N LEU A 783 16.14 16.91 34.47
CA LEU A 783 15.17 15.84 34.22
C LEU A 783 13.86 16.46 33.74
N CYS A 784 13.35 16.00 32.62
CA CYS A 784 12.03 16.36 32.14
C CYS A 784 11.07 15.16 32.22
N GLY A 785 9.77 15.45 32.42
CA GLY A 785 8.76 14.41 32.31
C GLY A 785 7.33 14.86 32.61
N GLY A 786 6.37 14.15 32.04
CA GLY A 786 4.94 14.42 32.19
C GLY A 786 4.19 13.25 32.83
N PRO A 787 4.40 12.96 34.13
CA PRO A 787 3.68 11.87 34.78
C PRO A 787 2.16 12.10 34.69
N PRO A 788 1.36 11.04 34.44
CA PRO A 788 -0.08 11.18 34.23
C PRO A 788 -0.80 11.77 35.44
N CYS A 789 -1.59 12.83 35.20
CA CYS A 789 -2.27 13.64 36.21
C CYS A 789 -3.26 12.85 37.12
N GLN A 790 -3.71 11.66 36.70
CA GLN A 790 -4.67 10.84 37.46
C GLN A 790 -4.10 10.32 38.80
N GLY A 791 -2.77 10.16 38.91
CA GLY A 791 -2.13 9.74 40.17
C GLY A 791 -2.15 10.84 41.24
N PHE A 792 -2.08 12.11 40.84
CA PHE A 792 -2.08 13.23 41.78
C PHE A 792 -3.46 13.55 42.36
N SER A 793 -4.55 13.23 41.66
CA SER A 793 -5.91 13.55 42.13
C SER A 793 -6.42 12.67 43.27
N MET A 794 -5.77 11.53 43.53
CA MET A 794 -6.20 10.58 44.57
C MET A 794 -5.30 10.59 45.81
N ALA A 795 -4.08 11.12 45.73
CA ALA A 795 -3.15 11.15 46.86
C ALA A 795 -3.65 11.99 48.06
N GLY A 796 -4.54 12.97 47.81
CA GLY A 796 -5.09 13.86 48.85
C GLY A 796 -6.19 13.26 49.73
N HIS A 797 -6.81 12.13 49.36
CA HIS A 797 -7.89 11.51 50.14
C HIS A 797 -7.47 10.14 50.67
N ARG A 798 -6.65 10.15 51.74
CA ARG A 798 -6.15 8.98 52.50
C ARG A 798 -5.32 8.01 51.65
N LEU A 799 -4.14 7.65 52.17
CA LEU A 799 -3.31 6.56 51.66
C LEU A 799 -4.15 5.26 51.63
N SER A 800 -4.68 4.93 50.45
CA SER A 800 -5.20 3.62 50.12
C SER A 800 -4.45 3.09 48.90
N ASP A 801 -4.33 1.76 48.84
CA ASP A 801 -3.53 0.94 47.92
C ASP A 801 -3.96 1.05 46.44
N ASP A 802 -4.00 2.25 45.86
CA ASP A 802 -4.20 2.44 44.42
C ASP A 802 -2.85 2.42 43.67
N PRO A 803 -2.67 1.52 42.67
CA PRO A 803 -1.46 1.42 41.86
C PRO A 803 -1.05 2.73 41.16
N ARG A 804 -1.97 3.69 40.95
CA ARG A 804 -1.71 4.97 40.28
C ARG A 804 -0.99 5.99 41.16
N ASN A 805 -1.04 5.82 42.49
CA ASN A 805 -0.24 6.60 43.45
C ASN A 805 1.23 6.19 43.42
N GLN A 806 1.53 4.98 42.95
CA GLN A 806 2.87 4.41 42.89
C GLN A 806 3.75 5.14 41.87
N LEU A 807 3.21 5.46 40.68
CA LEU A 807 3.97 6.10 39.60
C LEU A 807 4.52 7.49 39.96
N VAL A 808 3.76 8.29 40.72
CA VAL A 808 4.22 9.60 41.21
C VAL A 808 5.33 9.42 42.25
N LYS A 809 5.17 8.44 43.16
CA LYS A 809 6.19 8.10 44.16
C LYS A 809 7.49 7.63 43.49
N ASP A 810 7.38 6.75 42.49
CA ASP A 810 8.54 6.27 41.72
C ASP A 810 9.23 7.40 40.96
N PHE A 811 8.47 8.33 40.36
CA PHE A 811 9.05 9.51 39.72
C PHE A 811 9.85 10.36 40.71
N ILE A 812 9.29 10.64 41.89
CA ILE A 812 9.96 11.44 42.92
C ILE A 812 11.16 10.70 43.50
N ASP A 813 11.07 9.38 43.67
CA ASP A 813 12.20 8.58 44.13
C ASP A 813 13.36 8.62 43.12
N ILE A 814 13.07 8.52 41.81
CA ILE A 814 14.08 8.72 40.76
C ILE A 814 14.68 10.13 40.87
N VAL A 815 13.88 11.19 41.02
CA VAL A 815 14.38 12.56 41.21
C VAL A 815 15.28 12.66 42.44
N ARG A 816 14.89 12.04 43.57
CA ARG A 816 15.65 12.05 44.83
C ARG A 816 17.01 11.37 44.69
N GLN A 817 17.09 10.33 43.87
CA GLN A 817 18.31 9.58 43.62
C GLN A 817 19.21 10.27 42.57
N VAL A 818 18.64 10.76 41.47
CA VAL A 818 19.38 11.44 40.39
C VAL A 818 19.84 12.85 40.80
N LYS A 819 19.05 13.55 41.63
CA LYS A 819 19.30 14.92 42.11
C LYS A 819 19.69 15.92 41.00
N PRO A 820 18.92 16.01 39.89
CA PRO A 820 19.22 16.97 38.83
C PRO A 820 19.20 18.42 39.34
N LYS A 821 19.88 19.35 38.67
CA LYS A 821 19.80 20.77 39.02
C LYS A 821 18.42 21.35 38.70
N ILE A 822 17.81 20.89 37.60
CA ILE A 822 16.52 21.38 37.10
C ILE A 822 15.55 20.23 36.81
N LEU A 823 14.28 20.46 37.12
CA LEU A 823 13.15 19.63 36.69
C LEU A 823 12.24 20.44 35.78
N VAL A 824 11.82 19.83 34.66
CA VAL A 824 10.84 20.41 33.74
C VAL A 824 9.66 19.46 33.62
N LEU A 825 8.56 19.77 34.28
CA LEU A 825 7.34 18.96 34.21
C LEU A 825 6.34 19.58 33.25
N GLU A 826 5.80 18.77 32.36
CA GLU A 826 4.75 19.18 31.42
C GLU A 826 3.43 18.49 31.76
N ASN A 827 2.34 19.27 31.74
CA ASN A 827 1.00 18.73 31.93
C ASN A 827 -0.09 19.55 31.23
N VAL A 828 -1.33 19.05 31.30
CA VAL A 828 -2.53 19.71 30.77
C VAL A 828 -3.04 20.82 31.69
N GLU A 829 -3.78 21.78 31.13
CA GLU A 829 -4.34 22.97 31.82
C GLU A 829 -5.11 22.65 33.11
N GLY A 830 -5.79 21.49 33.17
CA GLY A 830 -6.57 21.07 34.32
C GLY A 830 -5.76 20.91 35.61
N LEU A 831 -4.44 20.70 35.54
CA LEU A 831 -3.58 20.47 36.71
C LEU A 831 -3.62 21.63 37.71
N LEU A 832 -3.65 22.89 37.22
CA LEU A 832 -3.63 24.08 38.07
C LEU A 832 -4.97 24.38 38.74
N THR A 833 -6.07 23.88 38.17
CA THR A 833 -7.44 24.25 38.59
C THR A 833 -8.19 23.12 39.29
N PHE A 834 -7.74 21.87 39.15
CA PHE A 834 -8.38 20.71 39.76
C PHE A 834 -8.38 20.82 41.30
N GLN A 835 -9.56 20.55 41.92
CA GLN A 835 -9.78 20.69 43.38
C GLN A 835 -9.29 22.04 43.96
N GLY A 836 -9.45 23.15 43.23
CA GLY A 836 -9.02 24.47 43.72
C GLY A 836 -7.49 24.61 43.85
N GLY A 837 -6.74 23.92 42.99
CA GLY A 837 -5.27 23.95 42.95
C GLY A 837 -4.59 23.04 43.97
N ALA A 838 -5.32 22.13 44.63
CA ALA A 838 -4.76 21.24 45.65
C ALA A 838 -3.66 20.32 45.09
N ILE A 839 -3.82 19.83 43.85
CA ILE A 839 -2.81 19.00 43.18
C ILE A 839 -1.52 19.77 42.95
N TYR A 840 -1.61 21.01 42.47
CA TYR A 840 -0.42 21.84 42.26
C TYR A 840 0.30 22.15 43.58
N ARG A 841 -0.43 22.45 44.65
CA ARG A 841 0.14 22.62 46.00
C ARG A 841 0.86 21.36 46.47
N LEU A 842 0.25 20.18 46.30
CA LEU A 842 0.88 18.92 46.63
C LEU A 842 2.20 18.71 45.86
N ILE A 843 2.21 18.96 44.54
CA ILE A 843 3.43 18.88 43.73
C ILE A 843 4.51 19.84 44.27
N HIS A 844 4.12 21.08 44.54
CA HIS A 844 5.02 22.09 45.10
C HIS A 844 5.61 21.66 46.45
N ASP A 845 4.77 21.15 47.36
CA ASP A 845 5.19 20.70 48.69
C ASP A 845 6.14 19.50 48.59
N MET A 846 5.81 18.50 47.76
CA MET A 846 6.65 17.32 47.54
C MET A 846 8.05 17.66 47.01
N PHE A 847 8.15 18.59 46.05
CA PHE A 847 9.45 19.03 45.52
C PHE A 847 10.21 19.93 46.50
N SER A 848 9.49 20.75 47.28
CA SER A 848 10.10 21.56 48.35
C SER A 848 10.72 20.68 49.43
N GLU A 849 10.05 19.58 49.82
CA GLU A 849 10.57 18.61 50.81
C GLU A 849 11.88 17.95 50.38
N ILE A 850 12.12 17.80 49.08
CA ILE A 850 13.36 17.23 48.53
C ILE A 850 14.37 18.31 48.06
N GLY A 851 14.16 19.57 48.44
CA GLY A 851 15.12 20.67 48.25
C GLY A 851 15.06 21.37 46.89
N TYR A 852 13.87 21.56 46.34
CA TYR A 852 13.65 22.30 45.09
C TYR A 852 12.66 23.46 45.23
N ASN A 853 13.08 24.63 44.78
CA ASN A 853 12.21 25.76 44.51
C ASN A 853 11.36 25.48 43.25
N THR A 854 10.04 25.57 43.36
CA THR A 854 9.11 25.14 42.31
C THR A 854 8.15 26.26 41.88
N GLU A 855 7.95 26.43 40.58
CA GLU A 855 6.93 27.33 40.02
C GLU A 855 6.23 26.66 38.83
N GLY A 856 4.92 26.87 38.69
CA GLY A 856 4.11 26.39 37.57
C GLY A 856 3.44 27.54 36.80
N ARG A 857 3.51 27.51 35.47
CA ARG A 857 2.85 28.49 34.59
C ARG A 857 2.03 27.82 33.49
N LEU A 858 0.85 28.38 33.21
CA LEU A 858 0.08 28.05 32.01
C LEU A 858 0.65 28.82 30.82
N MET A 859 1.26 28.09 29.88
CA MET A 859 1.94 28.61 28.71
C MET A 859 1.11 28.34 27.45
N GLN A 860 1.12 29.29 26.52
CA GLN A 860 0.44 29.17 25.24
C GLN A 860 1.46 29.14 24.10
N THR A 861 1.55 28.03 23.38
CA THR A 861 2.64 27.77 22.43
C THR A 861 2.67 28.73 21.23
N HIS A 862 1.53 29.30 20.86
CA HIS A 862 1.44 30.28 19.76
C HIS A 862 2.14 31.61 20.05
N LEU A 863 2.40 31.92 21.32
CA LEU A 863 3.22 33.06 21.74
C LEU A 863 4.73 32.78 21.57
N PHE A 864 5.09 31.56 21.19
CA PHE A 864 6.45 31.08 21.03
C PHE A 864 6.71 30.59 19.59
N GLY A 865 6.02 31.16 18.59
CA GLY A 865 6.21 30.84 17.17
C GLY A 865 5.61 29.50 16.68
N VAL A 866 4.92 28.75 17.54
CA VAL A 866 4.20 27.52 17.12
C VAL A 866 2.90 27.91 16.42
N PRO A 867 2.54 27.35 15.24
CA PRO A 867 1.34 27.76 14.50
C PRO A 867 0.04 27.16 15.09
N GLN A 868 0.00 26.97 16.40
CA GLN A 868 -1.07 26.29 17.13
C GLN A 868 -1.31 26.91 18.51
N LYS A 869 -2.57 27.14 18.86
CA LYS A 869 -3.04 27.56 20.19
C LYS A 869 -3.10 26.37 21.15
N ARG A 870 -1.95 25.79 21.47
CA ARG A 870 -1.81 24.73 22.49
C ARG A 870 -1.53 25.37 23.85
N LYS A 871 -2.31 24.98 24.85
CA LYS A 871 -2.08 25.34 26.25
C LYS A 871 -1.36 24.20 26.96
N ARG A 872 -0.33 24.53 27.74
CA ARG A 872 0.46 23.60 28.56
C ARG A 872 0.86 24.19 29.89
N VAL A 873 0.72 23.42 30.95
CA VAL A 873 1.26 23.76 32.27
C VAL A 873 2.69 23.28 32.28
N ILE A 874 3.63 24.21 32.44
CA ILE A 874 5.05 23.91 32.61
C ILE A 874 5.40 24.24 34.05
N ILE A 875 5.87 23.24 34.79
CA ILE A 875 6.37 23.40 36.15
C ILE A 875 7.89 23.30 36.09
N MET A 876 8.56 24.38 36.48
CA MET A 876 10.00 24.44 36.64
C MET A 876 10.32 24.20 38.11
N CYS A 877 11.21 23.25 38.38
CA CYS A 877 11.80 23.11 39.70
C CYS A 877 13.30 23.28 39.59
N ILE A 878 13.91 24.00 40.52
CA ILE A 878 15.35 24.21 40.58
C ILE A 878 15.84 23.91 41.99
N ARG A 879 16.95 23.20 42.07
CA ARG A 879 17.53 22.80 43.36
C ARG A 879 17.95 24.04 44.16
N ASP A 880 17.68 24.04 45.46
CA ASP A 880 17.86 25.24 46.29
C ASP A 880 19.31 25.75 46.33
N ASP A 881 20.28 24.83 46.21
CA ASP A 881 21.71 25.15 46.18
C ASP A 881 22.18 25.87 44.89
N ALA A 882 21.33 25.95 43.86
CA ALA A 882 21.63 26.69 42.63
C ALA A 882 21.49 28.21 42.81
N GLY A 883 20.89 28.70 43.90
CA GLY A 883 20.78 30.13 44.19
C GLY A 883 19.94 30.94 43.19
N LEU A 884 19.07 30.28 42.43
CA LEU A 884 18.23 30.87 41.39
C LEU A 884 16.76 30.50 41.62
N SER A 885 15.84 31.44 41.38
CA SER A 885 14.39 31.20 41.48
C SER A 885 13.86 30.53 40.21
N ALA A 886 12.97 29.55 40.35
CA ALA A 886 12.29 28.86 39.24
C ALA A 886 11.59 29.85 38.29
N SER A 887 11.14 31.00 38.81
CA SER A 887 10.52 32.09 38.06
C SER A 887 11.35 32.61 36.89
N LYS A 888 12.69 32.53 36.99
CA LYS A 888 13.64 33.01 36.00
C LYS A 888 13.87 32.01 34.86
N LEU A 889 13.46 30.76 35.01
CA LEU A 889 13.72 29.68 34.05
C LEU A 889 12.75 29.65 32.86
N TYR A 890 11.72 30.50 32.86
CA TYR A 890 10.74 30.53 31.80
C TYR A 890 11.21 31.38 30.61
N PRO A 891 11.06 30.88 29.36
CA PRO A 891 11.33 31.68 28.18
C PRO A 891 10.32 32.82 28.05
N THR A 892 10.76 33.93 27.45
CA THR A 892 9.89 35.08 27.17
C THR A 892 9.10 34.85 25.88
N PRO A 893 7.80 35.18 25.83
CA PRO A 893 7.02 35.19 24.59
C PRO A 893 7.68 35.98 23.46
N VAL A 894 7.72 35.42 22.25
CA VAL A 894 8.29 36.07 21.05
C VAL A 894 7.22 36.67 20.13
N THR A 895 5.98 36.21 20.20
CA THR A 895 4.88 36.61 19.31
C THR A 895 3.64 37.09 20.08
N THR A 896 3.82 38.13 20.91
CA THR A 896 2.74 38.73 21.71
C THR A 896 1.74 39.52 20.87
N ASP A 897 2.18 40.06 19.73
CA ASP A 897 1.30 40.70 18.75
C ASP A 897 0.63 39.65 17.84
N GLU A 898 -0.67 39.75 17.60
CA GLU A 898 -1.40 38.76 16.79
C GLU A 898 -0.88 38.68 15.34
N HIS A 899 -0.41 39.79 14.76
CA HIS A 899 0.11 39.80 13.39
C HIS A 899 1.50 39.14 13.29
N SER A 900 2.24 39.06 14.40
CA SER A 900 3.54 38.35 14.46
C SER A 900 3.40 36.83 14.55
N GLN A 901 2.24 36.31 14.95
CA GLN A 901 2.02 34.88 15.18
C GLN A 901 2.13 34.07 13.88
N SER A 902 2.62 32.83 14.00
CA SER A 902 2.66 31.88 12.89
C SER A 902 1.27 31.31 12.63
N THR A 903 0.90 31.27 11.36
CA THR A 903 -0.45 30.96 10.90
C THR A 903 -0.56 29.54 10.36
N ALA A 904 -1.79 29.03 10.27
CA ALA A 904 -2.03 27.75 9.61
C ALA A 904 -1.60 27.77 8.13
N ARG A 905 -1.73 28.91 7.44
CA ARG A 905 -1.27 29.04 6.05
C ARG A 905 0.22 28.78 5.94
N GLU A 906 1.02 29.46 6.77
CA GLU A 906 2.48 29.29 6.77
C GLU A 906 2.90 27.84 7.07
N ALA A 907 2.09 27.07 7.80
CA ALA A 907 2.43 25.70 8.18
C ALA A 907 2.16 24.65 7.09
N ILE A 908 1.09 24.79 6.30
CA ILE A 908 0.59 23.69 5.45
C ILE A 908 0.17 24.07 4.03
N SER A 909 0.20 25.35 3.64
CA SER A 909 -0.31 25.74 2.31
C SER A 909 0.49 25.17 1.14
N ASP A 910 1.79 24.88 1.34
CA ASP A 910 2.64 24.22 0.34
C ASP A 910 2.25 22.75 0.09
N LEU A 911 1.44 22.15 0.96
CA LEU A 911 0.92 20.79 0.78
C LEU A 911 -0.50 20.77 0.22
N GLU A 912 -1.10 21.93 -0.08
CA GLU A 912 -2.50 22.00 -0.51
C GLU A 912 -2.74 21.29 -1.84
N SER A 913 -1.83 21.44 -2.81
CA SER A 913 -1.88 20.77 -4.12
C SER A 913 -1.42 19.31 -4.08
N VAL A 914 -0.90 18.84 -2.94
CA VAL A 914 -0.40 17.48 -2.78
C VAL A 914 -1.51 16.55 -2.31
N GLU A 915 -1.74 15.48 -3.06
CA GLU A 915 -2.69 14.45 -2.64
C GLU A 915 -2.14 13.64 -1.47
N CYS A 916 -2.99 13.43 -0.46
CA CYS A 916 -2.65 12.62 0.71
C CYS A 916 -2.58 11.13 0.33
N GLY A 917 -1.45 10.48 0.57
CA GLY A 917 -1.28 9.06 0.27
C GLY A 917 0.13 8.54 0.54
N ASP A 918 0.24 7.21 0.55
CA ASP A 918 1.54 6.55 0.62
C ASP A 918 2.32 6.82 -0.69
N GLY A 919 3.41 7.57 -0.56
CA GLY A 919 4.24 8.04 -1.67
C GLY A 919 3.95 9.46 -2.15
N ALA A 920 3.20 10.26 -1.38
CA ALA A 920 3.03 11.70 -1.65
C ALA A 920 4.38 12.40 -1.80
N LYS A 921 4.52 13.35 -2.71
CA LYS A 921 5.77 14.08 -2.98
C LYS A 921 5.52 15.58 -3.00
N TYR A 922 6.55 16.37 -2.68
CA TYR A 922 6.49 17.81 -2.88
C TYR A 922 6.36 18.10 -4.38
N ASP A 923 5.51 19.06 -4.73
CA ASP A 923 5.26 19.52 -6.10
C ASP A 923 6.10 20.76 -6.48
N GLY A 924 6.97 21.21 -5.57
CA GLY A 924 7.82 22.38 -5.77
C GLY A 924 7.13 23.72 -5.50
N ALA A 925 5.95 23.73 -4.85
CA ALA A 925 5.30 24.95 -4.39
C ALA A 925 6.23 25.82 -3.52
N GLU A 926 6.09 27.14 -3.65
CA GLU A 926 6.76 28.07 -2.72
C GLU A 926 6.24 27.85 -1.30
N TYR A 927 7.15 27.92 -0.33
CA TYR A 927 6.83 27.67 1.08
C TYR A 927 7.40 28.76 1.98
N SER A 928 6.82 28.87 3.17
CA SER A 928 7.15 29.91 4.15
C SER A 928 8.51 29.67 4.83
N ASN A 929 9.03 30.70 5.52
CA ASN A 929 10.19 30.53 6.40
C ASN A 929 9.94 29.51 7.53
N PHE A 930 8.68 29.32 7.94
CA PHE A 930 8.32 28.28 8.89
C PHE A 930 8.57 26.89 8.31
N VAL A 931 8.15 26.62 7.06
CA VAL A 931 8.43 25.34 6.40
C VAL A 931 9.92 25.19 6.10
N ALA A 932 10.63 26.27 5.74
CA ALA A 932 12.08 26.24 5.57
C ALA A 932 12.79 25.79 6.86
N MET A 933 12.32 26.25 8.02
CA MET A 933 12.80 25.76 9.32
C MET A 933 12.51 24.26 9.53
N LEU A 934 11.31 23.79 9.18
CA LEU A 934 10.96 22.36 9.29
C LEU A 934 11.76 21.46 8.33
N LYS A 935 12.22 22.01 7.20
CA LYS A 935 13.11 21.33 6.25
C LYS A 935 14.60 21.40 6.65
N GLY A 936 14.94 22.19 7.68
CA GLY A 936 16.32 22.38 8.14
C GLY A 936 17.13 23.38 7.30
N GLU A 937 16.47 24.15 6.43
CA GLU A 937 17.11 25.18 5.59
C GLU A 937 17.37 26.47 6.38
N VAL A 938 16.63 26.69 7.47
CA VAL A 938 16.75 27.83 8.37
C VAL A 938 16.76 27.31 9.82
N THR A 939 17.60 27.87 10.68
CA THR A 939 17.64 27.48 12.10
C THR A 939 16.48 28.10 12.90
N GLN A 940 16.16 27.52 14.05
CA GLN A 940 15.13 27.99 14.96
C GLN A 940 15.37 29.44 15.38
N ASP A 941 16.61 29.82 15.69
CA ASP A 941 16.96 31.20 16.07
C ASP A 941 16.77 32.20 14.91
N VAL A 942 17.07 31.81 13.67
CA VAL A 942 16.83 32.66 12.51
C VAL A 942 15.34 32.83 12.26
N PHE A 943 14.58 31.74 12.36
CA PHE A 943 13.12 31.78 12.25
C PHE A 943 12.48 32.66 13.34
N LEU A 944 12.82 32.43 14.61
CA LEU A 944 12.28 33.18 15.76
C LEU A 944 12.64 34.67 15.69
N ARG A 945 13.87 35.02 15.32
CA ARG A 945 14.26 36.43 15.10
C ARG A 945 13.46 37.07 13.96
N GLY A 946 13.14 36.32 12.91
CA GLY A 946 12.29 36.78 11.80
C GLY A 946 10.85 37.11 12.21
N LEU A 947 10.36 36.57 13.34
CA LEU A 947 9.05 36.90 13.89
C LEU A 947 9.07 38.19 14.73
N VAL A 948 10.25 38.62 15.19
CA VAL A 948 10.44 39.80 16.05
C VAL A 948 10.78 41.02 15.18
N GLY A 949 9.78 41.86 14.90
CA GLY A 949 9.93 43.12 14.15
C GLY A 949 9.04 43.21 12.90
N ASN A 950 8.86 44.42 12.35
CA ASN A 950 8.06 44.71 11.13
C ASN A 950 8.62 44.09 9.82
N SER A 951 9.54 43.14 9.92
CA SER A 951 10.32 42.54 8.84
C SER A 951 9.73 41.26 8.25
N LYS A 952 8.41 41.02 8.35
CA LYS A 952 7.72 39.94 7.59
C LYS A 952 7.81 40.09 6.05
N ARG A 953 8.55 41.08 5.52
CA ARG A 953 8.69 41.38 4.08
C ARG A 953 10.10 41.21 3.48
N GLN A 954 11.08 40.68 4.21
CA GLN A 954 12.37 40.36 3.58
C GLN A 954 12.45 38.87 3.25
N ASN A 955 12.25 38.55 1.97
CA ASN A 955 12.72 37.29 1.39
C ASN A 955 14.22 37.20 1.66
N ILE A 956 14.63 36.33 2.59
CA ILE A 956 16.03 35.99 2.79
C ILE A 956 16.49 35.31 1.48
N PRO A 957 17.52 35.82 0.78
CA PRO A 957 17.90 35.31 -0.53
C PRO A 957 18.30 33.84 -0.47
N LYS A 958 17.85 33.07 -1.48
CA LYS A 958 18.13 31.65 -1.67
C LYS A 958 19.63 31.35 -1.53
N PHE A 959 20.03 30.74 -0.42
CA PHE A 959 21.33 30.06 -0.35
C PHE A 959 21.25 28.78 -1.19
N LYS A 960 21.66 28.90 -2.45
CA LYS A 960 22.11 27.76 -3.26
C LYS A 960 23.47 27.31 -2.74
N GLN A 961 23.65 25.99 -2.66
CA GLN A 961 24.87 25.23 -2.37
C GLN A 961 25.40 25.28 -0.93
N LEU A 962 25.21 24.17 -0.22
CA LEU A 962 26.34 23.39 0.31
C LEU A 962 25.92 21.92 0.47
N LEU A 963 26.34 21.11 -0.50
CA LEU A 963 26.71 19.72 -0.25
C LEU A 963 27.88 19.73 0.75
N LEU A 964 27.96 18.68 1.58
CA LEU A 964 29.02 18.32 2.54
C LEU A 964 28.85 18.92 3.95
N PHE A 965 28.57 18.07 4.94
CA PHE A 965 29.54 17.57 5.94
C PHE A 965 28.82 16.83 7.07
N GLY A 966 29.27 15.60 7.38
CA GLY A 966 29.01 14.87 8.63
C GLY A 966 28.09 13.68 8.51
#